data_AF-A0A2K8T816-F1
#
_entry.id   AF-A0A2K8T816-F1
#
_cell.length_a   1.000
_cell.length_b   1.000
_cell.length_c   1.000
_cell.angle_alpha   90.00
_cell.angle_beta   90.00
_cell.angle_gamma   90.00
#
_symmetry.space_group_name_H-M   'P 1'
#
loop_
_entity.id
_entity.type
_entity.pdbx_description
1 polymer ?
#
loop_
_entity_poly.entity_id
_entity_poly.type
_entity_poly.pdbx_seq_one_letter_code
_entity_poly.pdbx_strand_id
1 'polypeptide(L)'
;MIYSNYELQKIQFKFAVNTTGTNKDWDFKKLAANFRDTEGTLADVQQHIKAGHAICAGLLDGKWRSKANVIGSHWLLLDIDNSDVARDAYGKPIKDEYGNSIKVYKHQLTIEEALAHPFIKKHCALIYTTASHKPEWHKFRLVFLLPEYVQGADTVEACTRFLMQQLPHDPACKDASRVFYGSTEAEFPLVNPEATLPAEWISEAIAIAQIERIEYQLRIQEIESRRKEWLSISLTEGWDIDQLIQNALSFIPPRTPGSGNYDECRQVLMALVNHYGATDAEIIAEQWSPSIKGDTWNIHAKIRSFRRGGITLGTLFHIAKQYGFRFPKRQYEPYQRDLGLISREQWELGRVREDLSSFQNLLRQAFAPFVTAAKGFSTHTSPQPEPASPQPAPEITTPKRQVIIYKRGNIPHRSDFTGDIYIECRPEEHIAAWVEAISKGWTQILDNSHPGLGKSHNAGQLTAVMFGIDKLIYQDANHRNPSTLPIETNFVDLPVRHNGLKIDTTRTTPTGANFLLQPKAGEIPDTVGNCSRTGLFGAFRDKNFGSKDFEESAISPICNGCVNQNQCRFAYGDGFGFRFLKRSAIQNYSEIRAHPDSTPVVLTNAAGQPFTVGRIWEEAGTLIKPVHSIDVELKDFDTTVGSLVAGGLPTEQWLKLHSFLPVLRSLLNGDIKPDSRYGFNDAELRVELGKFPQDLDIEAIRQILQPNFEFLAENDSIDIQADKQLRKSAAARFAAKRVAKDSARLAGKQFFDLPNYWFPDFLEAWKGEGSLACKWGILTIYRPNTKYAELAYSAQFNIYLDATIRPERLKLKLGYDDSMLVIQQSRPDYSNLRVVNVVGLGKLPKKRSSSLTYRVDALKETLLKISKKLGIIEWKQIASEAEDRIEYGHFVDGRGVNRFSDCDAIASFGIPYQNIGAVAAHLQVMTGKQVNVGNSEDILQKYLTELIRAEIIQEIGRLRAHRRPQEELTFYFCADYDLSFLLDELPGVKLEVVDACTLCTEAGSRDQQTGHAIVNAFTHLWQSHQKIGQTAIAKIIDTTQGWVSRFTQRWGGWQHFKKLLLLLLDSLNSGSNKNLADLTDDEKWLARTYFPMLIAESESSPEDALEHVAEVATIFTNTALRRVFNFCTPIVLADLLMIILRCLPTEVYSDFAPMQAVTNPTVT
;
A
#
# COMPACT_ATOMS: atom_id res chain seq x y z
N MET A 1 -50.58 -3.90 49.29
CA MET A 1 -51.26 -3.28 48.13
C MET A 1 -51.21 -4.28 46.98
N ILE A 2 -52.35 -4.43 46.33
CA ILE A 2 -52.68 -5.39 45.27
C ILE A 2 -52.11 -4.89 43.93
N TYR A 3 -51.47 -5.81 43.19
CA TYR A 3 -51.18 -5.89 41.75
C TYR A 3 -50.82 -4.64 40.93
N SER A 4 -49.64 -4.72 40.29
CA SER A 4 -49.53 -4.53 38.85
C SER A 4 -48.55 -5.57 38.30
N ASN A 5 -49.08 -6.45 37.43
CA ASN A 5 -48.27 -7.27 36.53
C ASN A 5 -47.54 -6.31 35.57
N TYR A 6 -46.22 -6.23 35.68
CA TYR A 6 -45.39 -5.91 34.54
C TYR A 6 -44.87 -7.24 34.01
N GLU A 7 -45.47 -7.69 32.91
CA GLU A 7 -44.85 -8.66 32.01
C GLU A 7 -43.47 -8.12 31.62
N LEU A 8 -42.43 -8.62 32.29
CA LEU A 8 -41.07 -8.57 31.74
C LEU A 8 -41.15 -9.25 30.38
N GLN A 9 -41.04 -8.48 29.31
CA GLN A 9 -40.86 -9.00 27.96
C GLN A 9 -39.65 -9.94 28.01
N LYS A 10 -39.91 -11.25 28.07
CA LYS A 10 -38.84 -12.25 28.02
C LYS A 10 -38.19 -12.13 26.66
N ILE A 11 -36.90 -11.79 26.62
CA ILE A 11 -36.13 -11.73 25.37
C ILE A 11 -36.22 -13.11 24.71
N GLN A 12 -36.91 -13.17 23.57
CA GLN A 12 -36.97 -14.35 22.72
C GLN A 12 -35.85 -14.27 21.69
N PHE A 13 -35.17 -15.39 21.46
CA PHE A 13 -34.11 -15.51 20.47
C PHE A 13 -34.13 -16.90 19.85
N LYS A 14 -33.50 -17.01 18.66
CA LYS A 14 -33.43 -18.28 17.94
C LYS A 14 -32.18 -19.05 18.32
N PHE A 15 -32.34 -20.34 18.57
CA PHE A 15 -31.25 -21.28 18.82
C PHE A 15 -31.51 -22.63 18.16
N ALA A 16 -30.44 -23.37 17.86
CA ALA A 16 -30.52 -24.69 17.27
C ALA A 16 -30.34 -25.77 18.35
N VAL A 17 -31.29 -26.71 18.43
CA VAL A 17 -31.28 -27.81 19.41
C VAL A 17 -31.47 -29.17 18.73
N ASN A 18 -30.77 -30.18 19.23
CA ASN A 18 -30.96 -31.57 18.86
C ASN A 18 -31.40 -32.36 20.10
N THR A 19 -32.57 -32.98 20.04
CA THR A 19 -33.21 -33.68 21.16
C THR A 19 -33.11 -35.21 21.03
N THR A 20 -32.32 -35.72 20.09
CA THR A 20 -32.29 -37.16 19.74
C THR A 20 -31.33 -38.00 20.57
N GLY A 21 -30.61 -37.38 21.50
CA GLY A 21 -29.68 -38.02 22.43
C GLY A 21 -29.59 -37.23 23.73
N THR A 22 -28.87 -37.79 24.70
CA THR A 22 -28.81 -37.27 26.07
C THR A 22 -27.35 -37.21 26.54
N ASN A 23 -26.96 -36.08 27.14
CA ASN A 23 -25.63 -35.85 27.69
C ASN A 23 -24.54 -36.05 26.61
N LYS A 24 -23.64 -37.03 26.77
CA LYS A 24 -22.57 -37.35 25.81
C LYS A 24 -22.80 -38.65 25.03
N ASP A 25 -23.95 -39.30 25.19
CA ASP A 25 -24.30 -40.52 24.46
C ASP A 25 -25.02 -40.19 23.14
N TRP A 26 -24.27 -40.23 22.02
CA TRP A 26 -24.76 -39.78 20.72
C TRP A 26 -24.30 -40.68 19.57
N ASP A 27 -25.25 -41.02 18.69
CA ASP A 27 -24.95 -41.42 17.32
C ASP A 27 -24.46 -40.19 16.54
N PHE A 28 -23.20 -40.18 16.11
CA PHE A 28 -22.58 -39.05 15.41
C PHE A 28 -23.32 -38.64 14.12
N LYS A 29 -23.96 -39.59 13.44
CA LYS A 29 -24.74 -39.33 12.23
C LYS A 29 -26.02 -38.57 12.59
N LYS A 30 -26.71 -38.99 13.65
CA LYS A 30 -27.92 -38.30 14.15
C LYS A 30 -27.61 -36.97 14.80
N LEU A 31 -26.49 -36.87 15.51
CA LEU A 31 -26.02 -35.63 16.12
C LEU A 31 -25.83 -34.55 15.05
N ALA A 32 -25.23 -34.90 13.91
CA ALA A 32 -25.00 -33.95 12.84
C ALA A 32 -26.24 -33.65 11.97
N ALA A 33 -27.24 -34.54 11.90
CA ALA A 33 -28.37 -34.39 10.99
C ALA A 33 -29.60 -33.68 11.60
N ASN A 34 -29.83 -33.81 12.91
CA ASN A 34 -31.15 -33.59 13.51
C ASN A 34 -31.26 -32.30 14.36
N PHE A 35 -30.44 -31.29 14.08
CA PHE A 35 -30.62 -29.98 14.70
C PHE A 35 -31.88 -29.30 14.13
N ARG A 36 -32.69 -28.74 15.03
CA ARG A 36 -33.86 -27.93 14.70
C ARG A 36 -33.67 -26.53 15.26
N ASP A 37 -33.83 -25.54 14.39
CA ASP A 37 -33.84 -24.15 14.79
C ASP A 37 -35.20 -23.85 15.45
N THR A 38 -35.17 -23.33 16.67
CA THR A 38 -36.35 -22.99 17.47
C THR A 38 -36.20 -21.59 18.05
N GLU A 39 -37.32 -20.96 18.38
CA GLU A 39 -37.36 -19.66 19.03
C GLU A 39 -37.88 -19.82 20.45
N GLY A 40 -37.21 -19.20 21.42
CA GLY A 40 -37.54 -19.35 22.83
C GLY A 40 -36.72 -18.42 23.72
N THR A 41 -36.82 -18.65 25.02
CA THR A 41 -36.21 -17.86 26.08
C THR A 41 -35.04 -18.61 26.73
N LEU A 42 -34.25 -17.94 27.58
CA LEU A 42 -33.21 -18.63 28.37
C LEU A 42 -33.77 -19.77 29.23
N ALA A 43 -35.02 -19.65 29.71
CA ALA A 43 -35.66 -20.73 30.49
C ALA A 43 -35.88 -21.99 29.64
N ASP A 44 -36.24 -21.83 28.36
CA ASP A 44 -36.41 -22.94 27.43
C ASP A 44 -35.06 -23.60 27.11
N VAL A 45 -34.00 -22.79 26.98
CA VAL A 45 -32.62 -23.27 26.85
C VAL A 45 -32.19 -24.06 28.09
N GLN A 46 -32.47 -23.57 29.30
CA GLN A 46 -32.17 -24.28 30.55
C GLN A 46 -32.89 -25.63 30.61
N GLN A 47 -34.16 -25.68 30.18
CA GLN A 47 -34.92 -26.93 30.11
C GLN A 47 -34.28 -27.93 29.15
N HIS A 48 -33.85 -27.48 27.96
CA HIS A 48 -33.14 -28.34 27.01
C HIS A 48 -31.77 -28.80 27.54
N ILE A 49 -31.02 -27.94 28.21
CA ILE A 49 -29.75 -28.31 28.85
C ILE A 49 -29.98 -29.36 29.93
N LYS A 50 -30.97 -29.17 30.83
CA LYS A 50 -31.34 -30.15 31.88
C LYS A 50 -31.94 -31.45 31.33
N ALA A 51 -32.49 -31.42 30.12
CA ALA A 51 -32.90 -32.65 29.43
C ALA A 51 -31.71 -33.39 28.78
N GLY A 52 -30.49 -32.84 28.86
CA GLY A 52 -29.29 -33.41 28.25
C GLY A 52 -29.20 -33.20 26.73
N HIS A 53 -30.04 -32.34 26.14
CA HIS A 53 -30.05 -32.09 24.70
C HIS A 53 -28.80 -31.32 24.24
N ALA A 54 -28.41 -31.48 22.98
CA ALA A 54 -27.29 -30.73 22.41
C ALA A 54 -27.76 -29.44 21.73
N ILE A 55 -26.99 -28.36 21.87
CA ILE A 55 -27.23 -27.07 21.21
C ILE A 55 -26.08 -26.74 20.24
N CYS A 56 -26.36 -25.94 19.21
CA CYS A 56 -25.35 -25.50 18.25
C CYS A 56 -25.06 -23.99 18.38
N ALA A 57 -23.80 -23.61 18.12
CA ALA A 57 -23.34 -22.22 18.12
C ALA A 57 -24.09 -21.35 17.09
N GLY A 58 -24.50 -21.93 15.96
CA GLY A 58 -25.22 -21.26 14.88
C GLY A 58 -26.49 -22.00 14.49
N LEU A 59 -27.38 -21.28 13.81
CA LEU A 59 -28.60 -21.78 13.20
C LEU A 59 -28.27 -22.51 11.88
N LEU A 60 -28.96 -23.61 11.61
CA LEU A 60 -28.61 -24.55 10.53
C LEU A 60 -29.70 -24.72 9.47
N ASP A 61 -30.86 -24.10 9.63
CA ASP A 61 -31.98 -24.14 8.68
C ASP A 61 -32.44 -25.59 8.36
N GLY A 62 -32.41 -26.46 9.37
CA GLY A 62 -32.73 -27.89 9.24
C GLY A 62 -31.77 -28.69 8.36
N LYS A 63 -30.62 -28.12 7.97
CA LYS A 63 -29.59 -28.80 7.16
C LYS A 63 -28.58 -29.54 8.04
N TRP A 64 -27.84 -30.43 7.40
CA TRP A 64 -26.74 -31.15 8.05
C TRP A 64 -25.71 -30.19 8.67
N ARG A 65 -25.29 -30.44 9.90
CA ARG A 65 -24.30 -29.63 10.61
C ARG A 65 -22.98 -29.55 9.85
N SER A 66 -22.74 -28.40 9.25
CA SER A 66 -21.46 -28.02 8.66
C SER A 66 -21.36 -26.51 8.64
N LYS A 67 -20.14 -25.95 8.68
CA LYS A 67 -19.91 -24.50 8.59
C LYS A 67 -20.65 -23.86 7.41
N ALA A 68 -20.67 -24.52 6.25
CA ALA A 68 -21.30 -24.01 5.03
C ALA A 68 -22.84 -23.89 5.14
N ASN A 69 -23.46 -24.56 6.12
CA ASN A 69 -24.90 -24.55 6.33
C ASN A 69 -25.32 -23.62 7.48
N VAL A 70 -24.37 -22.98 8.17
CA VAL A 70 -24.69 -22.02 9.23
C VAL A 70 -25.20 -20.73 8.61
N ILE A 71 -26.45 -20.38 8.89
CA ILE A 71 -27.10 -19.19 8.33
C ILE A 71 -26.84 -17.93 9.19
N GLY A 72 -26.52 -18.10 10.48
CA GLY A 72 -26.27 -17.01 11.42
C GLY A 72 -26.49 -17.43 12.88
N SER A 73 -26.48 -16.48 13.81
CA SER A 73 -26.68 -16.75 15.24
C SER A 73 -27.22 -15.55 16.04
N HIS A 74 -27.90 -15.81 17.16
CA HIS A 74 -28.30 -14.82 18.18
C HIS A 74 -27.48 -14.93 19.47
N TRP A 75 -26.53 -15.87 19.53
CA TRP A 75 -25.75 -16.11 20.74
C TRP A 75 -24.34 -16.56 20.41
N LEU A 76 -23.46 -16.46 21.40
CA LEU A 76 -22.10 -16.98 21.36
C LEU A 76 -21.88 -17.83 22.61
N LEU A 77 -21.12 -18.92 22.46
CA LEU A 77 -20.86 -19.86 23.55
C LEU A 77 -19.36 -20.12 23.68
N LEU A 78 -18.87 -20.12 24.92
CA LEU A 78 -17.52 -20.54 25.25
C LEU A 78 -17.53 -21.76 26.18
N ASP A 79 -16.61 -22.69 25.94
CA ASP A 79 -16.38 -23.88 26.76
C ASP A 79 -15.14 -23.67 27.64
N ILE A 80 -15.31 -23.80 28.96
CA ILE A 80 -14.23 -23.77 29.95
C ILE A 80 -14.03 -25.20 30.45
N ASP A 81 -12.89 -25.80 30.10
CA ASP A 81 -12.58 -27.20 30.43
C ASP A 81 -11.49 -27.34 31.51
N ASN A 82 -10.82 -26.24 31.89
CA ASN A 82 -9.67 -26.20 32.81
C ASN A 82 -8.66 -27.33 32.55
N SER A 83 -8.35 -27.61 31.28
CA SER A 83 -7.53 -28.76 30.89
C SER A 83 -6.45 -28.38 29.87
N ASP A 84 -5.33 -29.11 29.92
CA ASP A 84 -4.31 -29.14 28.87
C ASP A 84 -3.98 -30.60 28.55
N VAL A 85 -3.27 -30.82 27.45
CA VAL A 85 -2.83 -32.15 27.04
C VAL A 85 -1.46 -32.45 27.66
N ALA A 86 -1.34 -33.59 28.34
CA ALA A 86 -0.06 -34.08 28.83
C ALA A 86 0.88 -34.29 27.62
N ARG A 87 2.08 -33.71 27.68
CA ARG A 87 3.08 -33.82 26.62
C ARG A 87 4.35 -34.47 27.13
N ASP A 88 4.98 -35.27 26.29
CA ASP A 88 6.29 -35.85 26.58
C ASP A 88 7.41 -34.79 26.47
N ALA A 89 8.65 -35.20 26.72
CA ALA A 89 9.83 -34.32 26.63
C ALA A 89 10.07 -33.71 25.23
N TYR A 90 9.38 -34.20 24.20
CA TYR A 90 9.44 -33.73 22.82
C TYR A 90 8.20 -32.89 22.43
N GLY A 91 7.32 -32.59 23.39
CA GLY A 91 6.11 -31.81 23.17
C GLY A 91 4.98 -32.59 22.47
N LYS A 92 5.10 -33.91 22.28
CA LYS A 92 4.06 -34.74 21.68
C LYS A 92 3.01 -35.12 22.73
N PRO A 93 1.71 -35.11 22.38
CA PRO A 93 0.65 -35.61 23.25
C PRO A 93 0.93 -37.03 23.73
N ILE A 94 0.97 -37.22 25.05
CA ILE A 94 1.00 -38.54 25.66
C ILE A 94 -0.38 -39.14 25.48
N LYS A 95 -0.44 -40.33 24.88
CA LYS A 95 -1.68 -41.05 24.63
C LYS A 95 -1.88 -42.16 25.65
N ASP A 96 -3.13 -42.41 26.00
CA ASP A 96 -3.54 -43.59 26.76
C ASP A 96 -3.51 -44.87 25.90
N GLU A 97 -3.81 -46.00 26.52
CA GLU A 97 -3.87 -47.33 25.88
C GLU A 97 -4.91 -47.43 24.75
N TYR A 98 -5.83 -46.47 24.65
CA TYR A 98 -6.85 -46.37 23.62
C TYR A 98 -6.51 -45.33 22.53
N GLY A 99 -5.35 -44.68 22.63
CA GLY A 99 -4.86 -43.69 21.68
C GLY A 99 -5.38 -42.26 21.89
N ASN A 100 -6.09 -41.99 22.99
CA ASN A 100 -6.60 -40.67 23.35
C ASN A 100 -5.54 -39.88 24.12
N SER A 101 -5.50 -38.55 23.95
CA SER A 101 -4.54 -37.71 24.67
C SER A 101 -4.92 -37.60 26.15
N ILE A 102 -3.95 -37.84 27.04
CA ILE A 102 -4.15 -37.71 28.49
C ILE A 102 -4.33 -36.24 28.84
N LYS A 103 -5.42 -35.90 29.54
CA LYS A 103 -5.69 -34.53 30.01
C LYS A 103 -5.08 -34.29 31.39
N VAL A 104 -4.46 -33.14 31.56
CA VAL A 104 -3.96 -32.61 32.85
C VAL A 104 -4.72 -31.36 33.22
N TYR A 105 -4.87 -31.10 34.52
CA TYR A 105 -5.51 -29.88 34.98
C TYR A 105 -4.65 -28.67 34.64
N LYS A 106 -5.26 -27.68 33.99
CA LYS A 106 -4.67 -26.38 33.75
C LYS A 106 -5.72 -25.34 34.10
N HIS A 107 -5.46 -24.63 35.18
CA HIS A 107 -6.35 -23.59 35.65
C HIS A 107 -6.53 -22.51 34.58
N GLN A 108 -7.78 -22.26 34.20
CA GLN A 108 -8.23 -21.22 33.29
C GLN A 108 -9.21 -20.30 34.01
N LEU A 109 -10.31 -20.86 34.53
CA LEU A 109 -11.34 -20.11 35.26
C LEU A 109 -12.20 -21.04 36.12
N THR A 110 -12.37 -20.75 37.40
CA THR A 110 -13.34 -21.41 38.30
C THR A 110 -14.73 -20.74 38.22
N ILE A 111 -15.74 -21.33 38.87
CA ILE A 111 -17.11 -20.79 38.81
C ILE A 111 -17.18 -19.50 39.63
N GLU A 112 -16.51 -19.47 40.77
CA GLU A 112 -16.42 -18.34 41.69
C GLU A 112 -15.70 -17.16 41.02
N GLU A 113 -14.58 -17.43 40.34
CA GLU A 113 -13.87 -16.42 39.55
C GLU A 113 -14.71 -15.92 38.37
N ALA A 114 -15.44 -16.81 37.69
CA ALA A 114 -16.34 -16.42 36.61
C ALA A 114 -17.45 -15.48 37.10
N LEU A 115 -18.05 -15.77 38.26
CA LEU A 115 -19.09 -14.93 38.87
C LEU A 115 -18.55 -13.59 39.36
N ALA A 116 -17.28 -13.52 39.75
CA ALA A 116 -16.60 -12.29 40.15
C ALA A 116 -16.09 -11.45 38.96
N HIS A 117 -15.91 -12.06 37.78
CA HIS A 117 -15.29 -11.40 36.63
C HIS A 117 -16.16 -10.24 36.09
N PRO A 118 -15.64 -8.99 36.01
CA PRO A 118 -16.44 -7.82 35.66
C PRO A 118 -17.17 -7.94 34.31
N PHE A 119 -16.50 -8.50 33.30
CA PHE A 119 -17.09 -8.69 31.97
C PHE A 119 -18.20 -9.75 31.97
N ILE A 120 -18.00 -10.87 32.69
CA ILE A 120 -19.00 -11.97 32.74
C ILE A 120 -20.22 -11.48 33.52
N LYS A 121 -20.01 -10.84 34.67
CA LYS A 121 -21.08 -10.28 35.50
C LYS A 121 -21.96 -9.28 34.73
N LYS A 122 -21.37 -8.53 33.81
CA LYS A 122 -22.08 -7.50 33.02
C LYS A 122 -22.75 -8.06 31.75
N HIS A 123 -22.11 -8.99 31.05
CA HIS A 123 -22.50 -9.37 29.68
C HIS A 123 -22.88 -10.85 29.50
N CYS A 124 -22.61 -11.73 30.46
CA CYS A 124 -22.95 -13.15 30.35
C CYS A 124 -24.42 -13.41 30.74
N ALA A 125 -25.13 -14.13 29.87
CA ALA A 125 -26.56 -14.40 30.02
C ALA A 125 -26.84 -15.71 30.78
N LEU A 126 -26.00 -16.73 30.60
CA LEU A 126 -26.16 -18.03 31.26
C LEU A 126 -24.81 -18.71 31.50
N ILE A 127 -24.62 -19.23 32.72
CA ILE A 127 -23.54 -20.17 33.03
C ILE A 127 -24.16 -21.52 33.38
N TYR A 128 -23.64 -22.61 32.81
CA TYR A 128 -24.06 -23.96 33.20
C TYR A 128 -22.91 -24.97 33.25
N THR A 129 -22.98 -25.90 34.19
CA THR A 129 -21.99 -26.97 34.34
C THR A 129 -22.16 -28.06 33.28
N THR A 130 -21.04 -28.63 32.82
CA THR A 130 -21.06 -29.73 31.84
C THR A 130 -21.21 -31.08 32.55
N ALA A 131 -21.61 -32.13 31.83
CA ALA A 131 -21.71 -33.50 32.37
C ALA A 131 -20.37 -34.11 32.84
N SER A 132 -19.24 -33.42 32.66
CA SER A 132 -17.93 -33.85 33.16
C SER A 132 -17.37 -32.93 34.25
N HIS A 133 -18.17 -31.96 34.71
CA HIS A 133 -17.82 -31.08 35.82
C HIS A 133 -17.59 -31.89 37.10
N LYS A 134 -16.57 -31.52 37.86
CA LYS A 134 -16.34 -32.00 39.22
C LYS A 134 -16.00 -30.83 40.15
N PRO A 135 -16.29 -30.93 41.46
CA PRO A 135 -15.92 -29.88 42.42
C PRO A 135 -14.43 -29.51 42.40
N GLU A 136 -13.56 -30.48 42.12
CA GLU A 136 -12.11 -30.27 42.01
C GLU A 136 -11.62 -29.92 40.59
N TRP A 137 -12.49 -30.07 39.57
CA TRP A 137 -12.17 -29.80 38.17
C TRP A 137 -13.36 -29.15 37.46
N HIS A 138 -13.40 -27.82 37.55
CA HIS A 138 -14.54 -27.04 37.05
C HIS A 138 -14.61 -27.11 35.52
N LYS A 139 -15.73 -27.61 35.00
CA LYS A 139 -16.02 -27.62 33.55
C LYS A 139 -17.40 -27.04 33.29
N PHE A 140 -17.47 -25.86 32.69
CA PHE A 140 -18.72 -25.12 32.52
C PHE A 140 -18.68 -24.31 31.23
N ARG A 141 -19.84 -23.79 30.84
CA ARG A 141 -20.00 -22.99 29.64
C ARG A 141 -20.60 -21.65 29.95
N LEU A 142 -20.15 -20.66 29.17
CA LEU A 142 -20.65 -19.30 29.21
C LEU A 142 -21.47 -19.06 27.94
N VAL A 143 -22.67 -18.53 28.09
CA VAL A 143 -23.56 -18.16 26.98
C VAL A 143 -23.75 -16.65 27.00
N PHE A 144 -23.55 -16.02 25.85
CA PHE A 144 -23.70 -14.59 25.65
C PHE A 144 -24.75 -14.35 24.56
N LEU A 145 -25.73 -13.49 24.83
CA LEU A 145 -26.72 -13.11 23.84
C LEU A 145 -26.20 -11.93 23.01
N LEU A 146 -26.44 -11.98 21.71
CA LEU A 146 -26.16 -10.88 20.79
C LEU A 146 -27.33 -9.90 20.79
N PRO A 147 -27.08 -8.58 20.69
CA PRO A 147 -28.14 -7.57 20.68
C PRO A 147 -29.02 -7.63 19.43
N GLU A 148 -28.52 -8.21 18.34
CA GLU A 148 -29.27 -8.47 17.10
C GLU A 148 -28.80 -9.77 16.43
N TYR A 149 -29.58 -10.25 15.45
CA TYR A 149 -29.24 -11.43 14.66
C TYR A 149 -28.01 -11.19 13.78
N VAL A 150 -26.98 -12.02 13.94
CA VAL A 150 -25.77 -11.96 13.10
C VAL A 150 -25.88 -12.98 11.97
N GLN A 151 -25.90 -12.50 10.72
CA GLN A 151 -26.00 -13.35 9.54
C GLN A 151 -24.62 -13.86 9.06
N GLY A 152 -24.58 -15.15 8.70
CA GLY A 152 -23.44 -15.81 8.07
C GLY A 152 -22.44 -16.42 9.04
N ALA A 153 -21.92 -17.59 8.67
CA ALA A 153 -20.94 -18.33 9.47
C ALA A 153 -19.69 -17.49 9.80
N ASP A 154 -19.10 -16.82 8.81
CA ASP A 154 -17.82 -16.10 8.96
C ASP A 154 -17.94 -14.92 9.93
N THR A 155 -19.07 -14.20 9.91
CA THR A 155 -19.36 -13.11 10.87
C THR A 155 -19.53 -13.65 12.29
N VAL A 156 -20.20 -14.80 12.46
CA VAL A 156 -20.34 -15.47 13.77
C VAL A 156 -19.00 -15.94 14.31
N GLU A 157 -18.11 -16.46 13.46
CA GLU A 157 -16.74 -16.83 13.87
C GLU A 157 -15.93 -15.60 14.28
N ALA A 158 -16.07 -14.48 13.54
CA ALA A 158 -15.42 -13.22 13.89
C ALA A 158 -15.89 -12.69 15.26
N CYS A 159 -17.21 -12.68 15.52
CA CYS A 159 -17.76 -12.32 16.84
C CYS A 159 -17.23 -13.26 17.95
N THR A 160 -17.18 -14.57 17.70
CA THR A 160 -16.66 -15.54 18.68
C THR A 160 -15.17 -15.31 18.97
N ARG A 161 -14.36 -14.95 17.96
CA ARG A 161 -12.93 -14.64 18.14
C ARG A 161 -12.72 -13.41 19.04
N PHE A 162 -13.54 -12.38 18.92
CA PHE A 162 -13.49 -11.23 19.83
C PHE A 162 -13.81 -11.64 21.27
N LEU A 163 -14.84 -12.48 21.45
CA LEU A 163 -15.17 -13.01 22.77
C LEU A 163 -14.03 -13.84 23.36
N MET A 164 -13.36 -14.64 22.53
CA MET A 164 -12.18 -15.44 22.90
C MET A 164 -10.96 -14.60 23.29
N GLN A 165 -10.84 -13.34 22.85
CA GLN A 165 -9.77 -12.44 23.32
C GLN A 165 -10.01 -11.93 24.75
N GLN A 166 -11.27 -11.87 25.19
CA GLN A 166 -11.64 -11.35 26.51
C GLN A 166 -11.62 -12.42 27.59
N LEU A 167 -11.83 -13.69 27.24
CA LEU A 167 -12.03 -14.78 28.19
C LEU A 167 -11.26 -16.05 27.77
N PRO A 168 -10.78 -16.85 28.74
CA PRO A 168 -10.22 -18.17 28.44
C PRO A 168 -11.27 -19.08 27.78
N HIS A 169 -10.83 -20.02 26.97
CA HIS A 169 -11.72 -20.81 26.12
C HIS A 169 -11.04 -22.08 25.57
N ASP A 170 -11.85 -23.05 25.12
CA ASP A 170 -11.40 -24.10 24.19
C ASP A 170 -11.20 -23.51 22.77
N PRO A 171 -10.04 -23.72 22.11
CA PRO A 171 -9.74 -23.14 20.79
C PRO A 171 -10.75 -23.49 19.68
N ALA A 172 -11.50 -24.57 19.84
CA ALA A 172 -12.50 -25.01 18.88
C ALA A 172 -13.87 -24.33 19.05
N CYS A 173 -14.03 -23.45 20.05
CA CYS A 173 -15.25 -22.64 20.19
C CYS A 173 -15.48 -21.70 19.00
N LYS A 174 -14.42 -21.32 18.26
CA LYS A 174 -14.52 -20.43 17.09
C LYS A 174 -15.35 -20.97 15.93
N ASP A 175 -15.58 -22.29 15.84
CA ASP A 175 -16.36 -22.90 14.75
C ASP A 175 -17.84 -22.55 14.90
N ALA A 176 -18.41 -21.82 13.93
CA ALA A 176 -19.81 -21.40 13.97
C ALA A 176 -20.81 -22.59 13.94
N SER A 177 -20.34 -23.80 13.63
CA SER A 177 -21.10 -25.05 13.68
C SER A 177 -20.79 -25.92 14.90
N ARG A 178 -20.10 -25.38 15.93
CA ARG A 178 -19.71 -26.09 17.15
C ARG A 178 -20.94 -26.57 17.92
N VAL A 179 -20.82 -27.75 18.51
CA VAL A 179 -21.85 -28.41 19.33
C VAL A 179 -21.49 -28.28 20.81
N PHE A 180 -22.48 -27.97 21.63
CA PHE A 180 -22.39 -27.94 23.08
C PHE A 180 -23.45 -28.87 23.68
N TYR A 181 -23.01 -29.89 24.43
CA TYR A 181 -23.87 -30.92 25.03
C TYR A 181 -24.55 -30.48 26.34
N GLY A 182 -25.85 -30.64 26.48
CA GLY A 182 -26.54 -30.48 27.76
C GLY A 182 -26.06 -31.47 28.84
N SER A 183 -26.52 -31.26 30.06
CA SER A 183 -26.30 -32.18 31.18
C SER A 183 -27.56 -32.29 32.03
N THR A 184 -27.99 -33.52 32.29
CA THR A 184 -29.09 -33.82 33.22
C THR A 184 -28.82 -33.38 34.65
N GLU A 185 -27.54 -33.22 35.01
CA GLU A 185 -27.07 -32.74 36.31
C GLU A 185 -26.55 -31.29 36.23
N ALA A 186 -26.90 -30.56 35.17
CA ALA A 186 -26.47 -29.18 35.00
C ALA A 186 -26.95 -28.28 36.16
N GLU A 187 -26.00 -27.63 36.80
CA GLU A 187 -26.20 -26.50 37.68
C GLU A 187 -26.12 -25.21 36.87
N PHE A 188 -26.82 -24.16 37.32
CA PHE A 188 -26.89 -22.87 36.64
C PHE A 188 -26.45 -21.74 37.57
N PRO A 189 -25.13 -21.53 37.76
CA PRO A 189 -24.61 -20.53 38.69
C PRO A 189 -24.99 -19.09 38.36
N LEU A 190 -25.29 -18.79 37.09
CA LEU A 190 -25.70 -17.47 36.62
C LEU A 190 -26.83 -17.60 35.60
N VAL A 191 -27.90 -16.82 35.79
CA VAL A 191 -28.98 -16.62 34.82
C VAL A 191 -29.32 -15.14 34.81
N ASN A 192 -29.01 -14.46 33.70
CA ASN A 192 -29.27 -13.03 33.52
C ASN A 192 -29.92 -12.80 32.14
N PRO A 193 -31.26 -12.80 32.05
CA PRO A 193 -31.98 -12.62 30.79
C PRO A 193 -31.75 -11.27 30.10
N GLU A 194 -31.36 -10.23 30.84
CA GLU A 194 -31.15 -8.88 30.30
C GLU A 194 -29.72 -8.66 29.78
N ALA A 195 -28.79 -9.58 30.06
CA ALA A 195 -27.40 -9.45 29.63
C ALA A 195 -27.24 -9.71 28.13
N THR A 196 -26.71 -8.72 27.43
CA THR A 196 -26.34 -8.80 26.01
C THR A 196 -24.93 -8.24 25.79
N LEU A 197 -24.30 -8.68 24.70
CA LEU A 197 -23.04 -8.11 24.24
C LEU A 197 -23.25 -6.69 23.63
N PRO A 198 -22.24 -5.81 23.63
CA PRO A 198 -22.33 -4.50 23.00
C PRO A 198 -22.59 -4.59 21.49
N ALA A 199 -23.41 -3.69 20.93
CA ALA A 199 -23.71 -3.65 19.50
C ALA A 199 -22.47 -3.34 18.62
N GLU A 200 -21.49 -2.63 19.17
CA GLU A 200 -20.21 -2.31 18.51
C GLU A 200 -19.46 -3.59 18.08
N TRP A 201 -19.58 -4.68 18.84
CA TRP A 201 -18.92 -5.96 18.52
C TRP A 201 -19.41 -6.56 17.20
N ILE A 202 -20.68 -6.37 16.87
CA ILE A 202 -21.26 -6.86 15.62
C ILE A 202 -20.75 -6.01 14.45
N SER A 203 -20.70 -4.69 14.63
CA SER A 203 -20.23 -3.76 13.59
C SER A 203 -18.76 -4.02 13.22
N GLU A 204 -17.90 -4.23 14.22
CA GLU A 204 -16.48 -4.57 13.99
C GLU A 204 -16.31 -5.96 13.36
N ALA A 205 -17.08 -6.96 13.80
CA ALA A 205 -17.01 -8.30 13.25
C ALA A 205 -17.47 -8.37 11.78
N ILE A 206 -18.49 -7.59 11.41
CA ILE A 206 -18.93 -7.45 10.02
C ILE A 206 -17.82 -6.83 9.16
N ALA A 207 -17.15 -5.78 9.65
CA ALA A 207 -16.06 -5.14 8.93
C ALA A 207 -14.90 -6.12 8.67
N ILE A 208 -14.48 -6.89 9.68
CA ILE A 208 -13.43 -7.91 9.53
C ILE A 208 -13.85 -9.02 8.57
N ALA A 209 -15.06 -9.56 8.70
CA ALA A 209 -15.56 -10.62 7.82
C ALA A 209 -15.64 -10.16 6.35
N GLN A 210 -15.98 -8.89 6.11
CA GLN A 210 -15.95 -8.30 4.76
C GLN A 210 -14.53 -8.22 4.19
N ILE A 211 -13.54 -7.81 5.00
CA ILE A 211 -12.13 -7.77 4.59
C ILE A 211 -11.62 -9.18 4.26
N GLU A 212 -11.84 -10.16 5.13
CA GLU A 212 -11.40 -11.54 4.93
C GLU A 212 -12.03 -12.17 3.66
N ARG A 213 -13.30 -11.85 3.37
CA ARG A 213 -13.99 -12.30 2.15
C ARG A 213 -13.35 -11.74 0.88
N ILE A 214 -12.93 -10.48 0.90
CA ILE A 214 -12.22 -9.81 -0.21
C ILE A 214 -10.85 -10.46 -0.41
N GLU A 215 -10.10 -10.70 0.68
CA GLU A 215 -8.78 -11.35 0.61
C GLU A 215 -8.86 -12.78 0.03
N TYR A 216 -9.86 -13.55 0.45
CA TYR A 216 -10.09 -14.90 -0.07
C TYR A 216 -10.38 -14.88 -1.59
N GLN A 217 -11.18 -13.93 -2.08
CA GLN A 217 -11.46 -13.78 -3.51
C GLN A 217 -10.21 -13.38 -4.32
N LEU A 218 -9.39 -12.47 -3.79
CA LEU A 218 -8.14 -12.06 -4.44
C LEU A 218 -7.16 -13.24 -4.56
N ARG A 219 -7.10 -14.11 -3.55
CA ARG A 219 -6.26 -15.31 -3.56
C ARG A 219 -6.71 -16.33 -4.60
N ILE A 220 -8.01 -16.49 -4.82
CA ILE A 220 -8.55 -17.33 -5.90
C ILE A 220 -8.15 -16.76 -7.27
N GLN A 221 -8.26 -15.44 -7.47
CA GLN A 221 -7.85 -14.79 -8.72
C GLN A 221 -6.34 -14.89 -8.99
N GLU A 222 -5.50 -14.77 -7.96
CA GLU A 222 -4.05 -14.97 -8.09
C GLU A 222 -3.73 -16.40 -8.55
N ILE A 223 -4.41 -17.40 -7.97
CA ILE A 223 -4.29 -18.80 -8.38
C ILE A 223 -4.74 -19.01 -9.83
N GLU A 224 -5.82 -18.37 -10.28
CA GLU A 224 -6.30 -18.44 -11.67
C GLU A 224 -5.33 -17.76 -12.66
N SER A 225 -4.76 -16.60 -12.30
CA SER A 225 -3.78 -15.90 -13.15
C SER A 225 -2.51 -16.73 -13.36
N ARG A 226 -1.99 -17.34 -12.29
CA ARG A 226 -0.86 -18.26 -12.35
C ARG A 226 -1.17 -19.49 -13.20
N ARG A 227 -2.42 -19.97 -13.20
CA ARG A 227 -2.84 -21.08 -14.09
C ARG A 227 -2.82 -20.67 -15.56
N LYS A 228 -3.32 -19.48 -15.91
CA LYS A 228 -3.28 -18.97 -17.30
C LYS A 228 -1.83 -18.80 -17.77
N GLU A 229 -0.97 -18.25 -16.92
CA GLU A 229 0.46 -18.09 -17.18
C GLU A 229 1.15 -19.46 -17.38
N TRP A 230 0.92 -20.43 -16.49
CA TRP A 230 1.46 -21.78 -16.62
C TRP A 230 0.98 -22.52 -17.87
N LEU A 231 -0.30 -22.38 -18.23
CA LEU A 231 -0.85 -22.97 -19.46
C LEU A 231 -0.20 -22.35 -20.69
N SER A 232 0.03 -21.03 -20.69
CA SER A 232 0.71 -20.34 -21.79
C SER A 232 2.16 -20.81 -21.97
N ILE A 233 2.89 -21.01 -20.86
CA ILE A 233 4.27 -21.53 -20.88
C ILE A 233 4.27 -22.98 -21.39
N SER A 234 3.37 -23.83 -20.90
CA SER A 234 3.26 -25.23 -21.34
C SER A 234 2.97 -25.35 -22.84
N LEU A 235 2.10 -24.48 -23.37
CA LEU A 235 1.77 -24.43 -24.81
C LEU A 235 2.94 -23.90 -25.65
N THR A 236 3.68 -22.92 -25.14
CA THR A 236 4.82 -22.30 -25.84
C THR A 236 6.02 -23.24 -25.91
N GLU A 237 6.28 -23.99 -24.84
CA GLU A 237 7.44 -24.90 -24.72
C GLU A 237 7.15 -26.33 -25.23
N GLY A 238 5.91 -26.63 -25.62
CA GLY A 238 5.52 -27.96 -26.10
C GLY A 238 5.63 -29.08 -25.06
N TRP A 239 5.46 -28.76 -23.77
CA TRP A 239 5.60 -29.74 -22.70
C TRP A 239 4.44 -30.75 -22.70
N ASP A 240 4.78 -32.04 -22.74
CA ASP A 240 3.82 -33.13 -22.51
C ASP A 240 3.50 -33.21 -21.00
N ILE A 241 2.29 -32.76 -20.66
CA ILE A 241 1.82 -32.67 -19.27
C ILE A 241 1.71 -34.07 -18.65
N ASP A 242 1.31 -35.08 -19.42
CA ASP A 242 1.16 -36.46 -18.93
C ASP A 242 2.53 -37.06 -18.60
N GLN A 243 3.52 -36.83 -19.47
CA GLN A 243 4.88 -37.26 -19.22
C GLN A 243 5.50 -36.56 -18.00
N LEU A 244 5.20 -35.28 -17.79
CA LEU A 244 5.62 -34.55 -16.59
C LEU A 244 4.98 -35.10 -15.32
N ILE A 245 3.70 -35.46 -15.36
CA ILE A 245 2.99 -36.04 -14.20
C ILE A 245 3.60 -37.40 -13.86
N GLN A 246 3.84 -38.27 -14.84
CA GLN A 246 4.47 -39.58 -14.60
C GLN A 246 5.88 -39.42 -14.02
N ASN A 247 6.68 -38.51 -14.57
CA ASN A 247 7.98 -38.19 -14.03
C ASN A 247 7.87 -37.68 -12.59
N ALA A 248 6.95 -36.77 -12.28
CA ALA A 248 6.74 -36.26 -10.93
C ALA A 248 6.29 -37.33 -9.94
N LEU A 249 5.38 -38.23 -10.34
CA LEU A 249 4.94 -39.36 -9.52
C LEU A 249 6.09 -40.31 -9.17
N SER A 250 7.06 -40.50 -10.07
CA SER A 250 8.22 -41.37 -9.81
C SER A 250 9.10 -40.90 -8.65
N PHE A 251 9.09 -39.60 -8.32
CA PHE A 251 9.81 -39.05 -7.17
C PHE A 251 9.02 -39.17 -5.87
N ILE A 252 7.68 -39.27 -5.92
CA ILE A 252 6.85 -39.33 -4.72
C ILE A 252 6.78 -40.79 -4.24
N PRO A 253 7.22 -41.10 -3.00
CA PRO A 253 7.20 -42.48 -2.51
C PRO A 253 5.76 -42.99 -2.34
N PRO A 254 5.46 -44.25 -2.73
CA PRO A 254 4.14 -44.84 -2.56
C PRO A 254 3.77 -45.02 -1.08
N ARG A 255 2.47 -45.17 -0.81
CA ARG A 255 1.99 -45.46 0.53
C ARG A 255 2.31 -46.93 0.90
N THR A 256 3.03 -47.13 2.00
CA THR A 256 3.31 -48.45 2.58
C THR A 256 3.13 -48.41 4.10
N PRO A 257 2.63 -49.46 4.79
CA PRO A 257 2.36 -49.42 6.24
C PRO A 257 3.54 -48.84 7.05
N GLY A 258 3.30 -47.80 7.85
CA GLY A 258 4.35 -47.08 8.61
C GLY A 258 5.05 -45.91 7.90
N SER A 259 4.77 -45.64 6.62
CA SER A 259 5.44 -44.58 5.83
C SER A 259 5.20 -43.13 6.29
N GLY A 260 4.13 -42.86 7.05
CA GLY A 260 3.79 -41.51 7.51
C GLY A 260 3.32 -40.52 6.43
N ASN A 261 3.30 -40.91 5.14
CA ASN A 261 2.95 -40.04 4.00
C ASN A 261 1.46 -40.09 3.58
N TYR A 262 0.55 -40.50 4.48
CA TYR A 262 -0.86 -40.71 4.17
C TYR A 262 -1.55 -39.48 3.57
N ASP A 263 -1.35 -38.31 4.18
CA ASP A 263 -1.99 -37.07 3.74
C ASP A 263 -1.40 -36.58 2.41
N GLU A 264 -0.09 -36.72 2.21
CA GLU A 264 0.58 -36.37 0.94
C GLU A 264 0.03 -37.24 -0.19
N CYS A 265 -0.01 -38.56 0.00
CA CYS A 265 -0.54 -39.47 -1.01
C CYS A 265 -2.02 -39.21 -1.29
N ARG A 266 -2.79 -38.82 -0.27
CA ARG A 266 -4.21 -38.49 -0.44
C ARG A 266 -4.40 -37.22 -1.26
N GLN A 267 -3.55 -36.22 -1.06
CA GLN A 267 -3.58 -34.98 -1.86
C GLN A 267 -3.17 -35.24 -3.31
N VAL A 268 -2.16 -36.07 -3.54
CA VAL A 268 -1.78 -36.51 -4.90
C VAL A 268 -2.96 -37.24 -5.57
N LEU A 269 -3.64 -38.14 -4.86
CA LEU A 269 -4.83 -38.83 -5.39
C LEU A 269 -5.95 -37.85 -5.77
N MET A 270 -6.21 -36.84 -4.93
CA MET A 270 -7.20 -35.80 -5.23
C MET A 270 -6.78 -34.94 -6.43
N ALA A 271 -5.49 -34.65 -6.60
CA ALA A 271 -4.96 -33.93 -7.75
C ALA A 271 -5.12 -34.73 -9.06
N LEU A 272 -4.84 -36.04 -9.03
CA LEU A 272 -5.03 -36.94 -10.17
C LEU A 272 -6.51 -37.04 -10.56
N VAL A 273 -7.41 -37.24 -9.59
CA VAL A 273 -8.86 -37.28 -9.85
C VAL A 273 -9.37 -35.96 -10.43
N ASN A 274 -8.81 -34.83 -9.99
CA ASN A 274 -9.18 -33.52 -10.52
C ASN A 274 -8.75 -33.34 -11.99
N HIS A 275 -7.63 -33.93 -12.39
CA HIS A 275 -7.08 -33.78 -13.75
C HIS A 275 -7.61 -34.83 -14.74
N TYR A 276 -7.53 -36.12 -14.39
CA TYR A 276 -7.89 -37.24 -15.26
C TYR A 276 -9.32 -37.74 -15.06
N GLY A 277 -10.02 -37.30 -14.01
CA GLY A 277 -11.29 -37.89 -13.59
C GLY A 277 -11.10 -39.18 -12.78
N ALA A 278 -12.19 -39.68 -12.21
CA ALA A 278 -12.14 -40.77 -11.23
C ALA A 278 -11.59 -42.09 -11.79
N THR A 279 -11.95 -42.43 -13.04
CA THR A 279 -11.60 -43.72 -13.66
C THR A 279 -10.12 -43.80 -14.03
N ASP A 280 -9.61 -42.79 -14.74
CA ASP A 280 -8.22 -42.79 -15.21
C ASP A 280 -7.24 -42.50 -14.05
N ALA A 281 -7.63 -41.67 -13.09
CA ALA A 281 -6.85 -41.46 -11.87
C ALA A 281 -6.74 -42.73 -11.02
N GLU A 282 -7.75 -43.59 -11.00
CA GLU A 282 -7.68 -44.88 -10.31
C GLU A 282 -6.60 -45.78 -10.90
N ILE A 283 -6.54 -45.88 -12.23
CA ILE A 283 -5.55 -46.69 -12.95
C ILE A 283 -4.13 -46.19 -12.65
N ILE A 284 -3.91 -44.88 -12.80
CA ILE A 284 -2.60 -44.25 -12.56
C ILE A 284 -2.18 -44.38 -11.09
N ALA A 285 -3.13 -44.19 -10.16
CA ALA A 285 -2.84 -44.29 -8.73
C ALA A 285 -2.61 -45.71 -8.24
N GLU A 286 -3.26 -46.73 -8.83
CA GLU A 286 -2.98 -48.13 -8.51
C GLU A 286 -1.60 -48.56 -9.01
N GLN A 287 -1.11 -48.00 -10.12
CA GLN A 287 0.25 -48.23 -10.60
C GLN A 287 1.31 -47.55 -9.73
N TRP A 288 1.03 -46.34 -9.27
CA TRP A 288 1.96 -45.57 -8.43
C TRP A 288 1.95 -46.03 -6.97
N SER A 289 0.77 -46.06 -6.32
CA SER A 289 0.60 -46.37 -4.89
C SER A 289 -0.56 -47.37 -4.67
N PRO A 290 -0.31 -48.68 -4.84
CA PRO A 290 -1.34 -49.72 -4.86
C PRO A 290 -2.21 -49.78 -3.59
N SER A 291 -3.45 -50.24 -3.74
CA SER A 291 -4.36 -50.51 -2.61
C SER A 291 -3.80 -51.56 -1.64
N ILE A 292 -3.91 -51.28 -0.33
CA ILE A 292 -3.42 -52.18 0.73
C ILE A 292 -4.60 -52.97 1.31
N LYS A 293 -4.53 -54.31 1.22
CA LYS A 293 -5.58 -55.21 1.72
C LYS A 293 -5.71 -55.11 3.25
N GLY A 294 -6.90 -54.73 3.73
CA GLY A 294 -7.19 -54.59 5.17
C GLY A 294 -6.83 -53.24 5.80
N ASP A 295 -6.30 -52.28 5.03
CA ASP A 295 -6.07 -50.89 5.46
C ASP A 295 -7.19 -49.96 4.92
N THR A 296 -7.30 -48.79 5.50
CA THR A 296 -8.06 -47.64 5.00
C THR A 296 -7.54 -47.09 3.66
N TRP A 297 -6.34 -47.49 3.23
CA TRP A 297 -5.74 -47.11 1.94
C TRP A 297 -6.20 -48.02 0.79
N ASN A 298 -7.46 -47.83 0.39
CA ASN A 298 -8.05 -48.44 -0.79
C ASN A 298 -8.39 -47.34 -1.80
N ILE A 299 -7.72 -47.34 -2.96
CA ILE A 299 -7.78 -46.26 -3.94
C ILE A 299 -9.21 -46.06 -4.45
N HIS A 300 -9.86 -47.14 -4.87
CA HIS A 300 -11.24 -47.12 -5.36
C HIS A 300 -12.23 -46.49 -4.36
N ALA A 301 -12.19 -46.93 -3.10
CA ALA A 301 -13.03 -46.40 -2.04
C ALA A 301 -12.69 -44.94 -1.69
N LYS A 302 -11.41 -44.56 -1.77
CA LYS A 302 -10.96 -43.18 -1.51
C LYS A 302 -11.43 -42.22 -2.59
N ILE A 303 -11.29 -42.58 -3.86
CA ILE A 303 -11.76 -41.78 -4.98
C ILE A 303 -13.28 -41.53 -4.87
N ARG A 304 -14.07 -42.58 -4.57
CA ARG A 304 -15.53 -42.43 -4.32
C ARG A 304 -15.87 -41.55 -3.11
N SER A 305 -14.97 -41.42 -2.14
CA SER A 305 -15.19 -40.60 -0.94
C SER A 305 -14.99 -39.10 -1.17
N PHE A 306 -14.36 -38.70 -2.28
CA PHE A 306 -14.09 -37.30 -2.58
C PHE A 306 -15.35 -36.60 -3.09
N ARG A 307 -15.86 -35.63 -2.31
CA ARG A 307 -17.10 -34.88 -2.61
C ARG A 307 -16.89 -33.41 -3.00
N ARG A 308 -15.65 -32.93 -3.08
CA ARG A 308 -15.30 -31.56 -3.48
C ARG A 308 -13.99 -31.54 -4.29
N GLY A 309 -13.94 -30.73 -5.34
CA GLY A 309 -12.70 -30.34 -6.01
C GLY A 309 -12.00 -29.18 -5.29
N GLY A 310 -10.68 -29.09 -5.41
CA GLY A 310 -9.90 -28.01 -4.79
C GLY A 310 -8.38 -28.25 -4.78
N ILE A 311 -7.96 -29.50 -4.86
CA ILE A 311 -6.55 -29.87 -5.02
C ILE A 311 -6.28 -30.11 -6.51
N THR A 312 -5.21 -29.49 -7.03
CA THR A 312 -4.86 -29.51 -8.46
C THR A 312 -3.49 -30.12 -8.68
N LEU A 313 -3.09 -30.34 -9.94
CA LEU A 313 -1.75 -30.82 -10.31
C LEU A 313 -0.61 -29.98 -9.70
N GLY A 314 -0.84 -28.69 -9.42
CA GLY A 314 0.15 -27.85 -8.75
C GLY A 314 0.57 -28.42 -7.38
N THR A 315 -0.34 -29.07 -6.65
CA THR A 315 -0.04 -29.75 -5.39
C THR A 315 0.79 -31.02 -5.63
N LEU A 316 0.49 -31.79 -6.68
CA LEU A 316 1.29 -32.95 -7.06
C LEU A 316 2.74 -32.53 -7.38
N PHE A 317 2.94 -31.52 -8.23
CA PHE A 317 4.28 -31.02 -8.57
C PHE A 317 5.00 -30.39 -7.37
N HIS A 318 4.26 -29.73 -6.47
CA HIS A 318 4.83 -29.21 -5.23
C HIS A 318 5.36 -30.34 -4.33
N ILE A 319 4.58 -31.41 -4.14
CA ILE A 319 5.00 -32.59 -3.38
C ILE A 319 6.19 -33.26 -4.08
N ALA A 320 6.13 -33.47 -5.40
CA ALA A 320 7.24 -34.05 -6.17
C ALA A 320 8.54 -33.25 -6.03
N LYS A 321 8.48 -31.91 -6.04
CA LYS A 321 9.65 -31.03 -5.81
C LYS A 321 10.29 -31.24 -4.45
N GLN A 322 9.49 -31.53 -3.41
CA GLN A 322 10.02 -31.85 -2.07
C GLN A 322 10.82 -33.15 -2.09
N TYR A 323 10.53 -34.05 -3.02
CA TYR A 323 11.27 -35.29 -3.27
C TYR A 323 12.30 -35.17 -4.41
N GLY A 324 12.63 -33.95 -4.85
CA GLY A 324 13.74 -33.70 -5.79
C GLY A 324 13.36 -33.56 -7.27
N PHE A 325 12.07 -33.60 -7.62
CA PHE A 325 11.63 -33.35 -9.00
C PHE A 325 11.99 -31.93 -9.47
N ARG A 326 12.59 -31.82 -10.67
CA ARG A 326 12.86 -30.54 -11.34
C ARG A 326 12.15 -30.53 -12.70
N PHE A 327 11.63 -29.37 -13.08
CA PHE A 327 11.04 -29.18 -14.40
C PHE A 327 12.14 -29.17 -15.49
N PRO A 328 11.83 -29.60 -16.73
CA PRO A 328 12.74 -29.48 -17.86
C PRO A 328 13.20 -28.04 -18.09
N LYS A 329 14.44 -27.87 -18.58
CA LYS A 329 14.95 -26.55 -19.00
C LYS A 329 14.16 -26.05 -20.22
N ARG A 330 13.81 -24.76 -20.22
CA ARG A 330 13.08 -24.09 -21.31
C ARG A 330 13.91 -24.10 -22.59
N GLN A 331 13.27 -24.40 -23.72
CA GLN A 331 13.91 -24.48 -25.03
C GLN A 331 13.71 -23.19 -25.85
N TYR A 332 12.71 -22.37 -25.53
CA TYR A 332 12.41 -21.15 -26.27
C TYR A 332 12.39 -19.92 -25.36
N GLU A 333 13.51 -19.20 -25.30
CA GLU A 333 13.51 -17.82 -24.78
C GLU A 333 13.17 -16.87 -25.94
N PRO A 334 12.08 -16.08 -25.85
CA PRO A 334 11.88 -14.97 -26.77
C PRO A 334 13.08 -14.03 -26.61
N TYR A 335 13.76 -13.76 -27.73
CA TYR A 335 14.88 -12.82 -27.81
C TYR A 335 14.50 -11.46 -27.18
N GLN A 336 14.92 -11.28 -25.93
CA GLN A 336 14.92 -9.99 -25.25
C GLN A 336 16.14 -9.22 -25.76
N ARG A 337 15.91 -8.03 -26.33
CA ARG A 337 17.02 -7.08 -26.56
C ARG A 337 17.54 -6.63 -25.21
N ASP A 338 18.87 -6.63 -25.09
CA ASP A 338 19.63 -6.17 -23.94
C ASP A 338 19.22 -4.74 -23.54
N LEU A 339 18.28 -4.65 -22.60
CA LEU A 339 18.10 -3.49 -21.75
C LEU A 339 19.26 -3.52 -20.76
N GLY A 340 20.16 -2.55 -20.92
CA GLY A 340 21.38 -2.37 -20.13
C GLY A 340 21.18 -2.54 -18.64
N LEU A 341 21.35 -3.78 -18.19
CA LEU A 341 21.44 -4.18 -16.81
C LEU A 341 22.86 -4.67 -16.60
N ILE A 342 23.54 -3.94 -15.72
CA ILE A 342 24.71 -4.39 -14.97
C ILE A 342 24.48 -5.85 -14.58
N SER A 343 25.46 -6.73 -14.83
CA SER A 343 25.29 -8.14 -14.50
C SER A 343 25.01 -8.29 -13.01
N ARG A 344 24.21 -9.28 -12.63
CA ARG A 344 23.90 -9.56 -11.22
C ARG A 344 25.16 -9.76 -10.38
N GLU A 345 26.24 -10.25 -11.00
CA GLU A 345 27.58 -10.36 -10.44
C GLU A 345 28.24 -9.00 -10.16
N GLN A 346 28.00 -7.97 -10.98
CA GLN A 346 28.49 -6.61 -10.76
C GLN A 346 27.66 -5.79 -9.75
N TRP A 347 26.41 -6.18 -9.47
CA TRP A 347 25.59 -5.57 -8.42
C TRP A 347 26.00 -6.04 -7.02
N GLU A 348 26.44 -7.29 -6.88
CA GLU A 348 26.87 -7.86 -5.59
C GLU A 348 28.27 -7.39 -5.17
N LEU A 349 29.14 -7.04 -6.13
CA LEU A 349 30.49 -6.51 -5.88
C LEU A 349 30.53 -5.08 -5.32
N GLY A 350 29.42 -4.33 -5.34
CA GLY A 350 29.34 -2.96 -4.85
C GLY A 350 29.08 -2.80 -3.34
N ARG A 351 28.61 -3.84 -2.65
CA ARG A 351 28.29 -3.78 -1.20
C ARG A 351 29.47 -3.98 -0.26
N VAL A 352 30.64 -4.39 -0.77
CA VAL A 352 31.72 -4.93 0.09
C VAL A 352 32.75 -3.88 0.55
N ARG A 353 32.67 -2.62 0.11
CA ARG A 353 33.79 -1.66 0.31
C ARG A 353 33.61 -0.52 1.30
N GLU A 354 32.46 -0.31 1.93
CA GLU A 354 32.24 0.86 2.82
C GLU A 354 31.87 0.55 4.29
N ASP A 355 31.64 -0.72 4.65
CA ASP A 355 31.25 -1.14 6.02
C ASP A 355 32.39 -1.05 7.09
N LEU A 356 33.54 -0.46 6.77
CA LEU A 356 34.76 -0.51 7.59
C LEU A 356 34.97 0.69 8.55
N SER A 357 34.21 1.78 8.44
CA SER A 357 34.59 3.05 9.12
C SER A 357 33.78 3.41 10.39
N SER A 358 32.54 2.96 10.56
CA SER A 358 31.72 3.39 11.71
C SER A 358 31.93 2.58 12.99
N PHE A 359 32.53 1.38 12.88
CA PHE A 359 32.82 0.50 14.01
C PHE A 359 34.06 0.91 14.83
N GLN A 360 34.94 1.74 14.27
CA GLN A 360 36.15 2.22 14.96
C GLN A 360 35.84 3.18 16.13
N ASN A 361 34.73 3.92 16.09
CA ASN A 361 34.45 4.97 17.07
C ASN A 361 33.71 4.48 18.31
N LEU A 362 32.98 3.36 18.23
CA LEU A 362 32.28 2.78 19.37
C LEU A 362 33.24 2.04 20.33
N LEU A 363 34.40 1.62 19.83
CA LEU A 363 35.48 0.95 20.57
C LEU A 363 36.24 1.88 21.55
N ARG A 364 36.13 3.20 21.45
CA ARG A 364 36.81 4.12 22.39
C ARG A 364 36.11 4.26 23.74
N GLN A 365 34.82 3.95 23.84
CA GLN A 365 34.03 4.28 25.03
C GLN A 365 33.79 3.09 25.98
N ALA A 366 33.97 1.84 25.52
CA ALA A 366 33.69 0.65 26.33
C ALA A 366 34.88 0.15 27.19
N PHE A 367 36.09 0.72 27.03
CA PHE A 367 37.33 0.24 27.67
C PHE A 367 37.89 1.12 28.80
N ALA A 368 37.05 1.93 29.45
CA ALA A 368 37.50 2.82 30.52
C ALA A 368 38.07 2.15 31.82
N PRO A 369 37.81 0.87 32.21
CA PRO A 369 38.30 0.40 33.51
C PRO A 369 39.63 -0.38 33.55
N PHE A 370 40.32 -0.71 32.44
CA PHE A 370 41.41 -1.70 32.51
C PHE A 370 42.73 -1.40 31.76
N VAL A 371 43.04 -0.13 31.46
CA VAL A 371 44.35 0.24 30.89
C VAL A 371 45.16 1.08 31.88
N THR A 372 45.75 0.42 32.87
CA THR A 372 46.88 0.96 33.65
C THR A 372 47.95 -0.10 33.85
N ALA A 373 48.64 -0.45 32.76
CA ALA A 373 50.03 -0.92 32.83
C ALA A 373 50.65 -0.81 31.43
N ALA A 374 51.85 -0.23 31.37
CA ALA A 374 52.79 -0.23 30.25
C ALA A 374 52.51 0.74 29.07
N LYS A 375 52.97 1.99 29.26
CA LYS A 375 53.47 2.88 28.21
C LYS A 375 54.85 2.40 27.75
N GLY A 376 55.16 2.49 26.46
CA GLY A 376 56.55 2.49 26.01
C GLY A 376 56.78 2.39 24.50
N PHE A 377 57.11 3.53 23.90
CA PHE A 377 57.92 3.72 22.70
C PHE A 377 57.28 3.80 21.30
N SER A 378 57.71 4.87 20.63
CA SER A 378 57.45 5.41 19.29
C SER A 378 58.31 4.70 18.22
N THR A 379 57.89 4.67 16.94
CA THR A 379 58.58 5.38 15.84
C THR A 379 58.06 5.07 14.41
N HIS A 380 57.85 6.17 13.67
CA HIS A 380 58.16 6.47 12.25
C HIS A 380 57.69 5.63 11.04
N THR A 381 56.71 6.23 10.35
CA THR A 381 56.45 6.49 8.90
C THR A 381 57.41 5.98 7.80
N SER A 382 56.85 5.40 6.72
CA SER A 382 56.82 5.85 5.30
C SER A 382 56.43 4.70 4.33
N PRO A 383 56.25 4.90 3.01
CA PRO A 383 55.03 5.37 2.30
C PRO A 383 54.39 4.29 1.39
N GLN A 384 53.09 4.41 1.11
CA GLN A 384 52.34 3.50 0.21
C GLN A 384 52.60 3.78 -1.29
N PRO A 385 52.53 2.76 -2.17
CA PRO A 385 52.28 2.94 -3.59
C PRO A 385 50.77 2.87 -3.91
N GLU A 386 50.34 3.80 -4.77
CA GLU A 386 48.97 3.97 -5.29
C GLU A 386 48.45 2.73 -6.04
N PRO A 387 47.16 2.34 -5.89
CA PRO A 387 46.51 1.39 -6.78
C PRO A 387 45.90 2.08 -8.01
N ALA A 388 46.13 1.44 -9.16
CA ALA A 388 45.69 1.84 -10.48
C ALA A 388 44.17 2.02 -10.62
N SER A 389 43.81 3.07 -11.35
CA SER A 389 42.45 3.46 -11.73
C SER A 389 41.69 2.39 -12.54
N PRO A 390 40.45 2.01 -12.15
CA PRO A 390 39.56 1.21 -12.99
C PRO A 390 38.97 2.04 -14.13
N GLN A 391 38.89 1.44 -15.32
CA GLN A 391 38.33 2.05 -16.52
C GLN A 391 36.82 2.35 -16.39
N PRO A 392 36.31 3.42 -17.03
CA PRO A 392 34.93 3.88 -16.89
C PRO A 392 33.92 2.98 -17.62
N ALA A 393 32.82 2.70 -16.94
CA ALA A 393 31.60 2.12 -17.49
C ALA A 393 30.89 3.13 -18.43
N PRO A 394 30.04 2.67 -19.36
CA PRO A 394 29.60 3.47 -20.50
C PRO A 394 28.75 4.66 -20.06
N GLU A 395 29.21 5.86 -20.39
CA GLU A 395 28.47 7.12 -20.21
C GLU A 395 27.10 7.03 -20.90
N ILE A 396 26.03 7.13 -20.11
CA ILE A 396 24.76 7.65 -20.62
C ILE A 396 25.03 9.12 -20.92
N THR A 397 25.41 9.38 -22.17
CA THR A 397 25.60 10.72 -22.70
C THR A 397 24.24 11.42 -22.74
N THR A 398 23.89 12.05 -21.61
CA THR A 398 22.96 13.19 -21.66
C THR A 398 23.64 14.21 -22.56
N PRO A 399 23.01 14.66 -23.66
CA PRO A 399 23.65 15.62 -24.56
C PRO A 399 24.11 16.82 -23.71
N LYS A 400 25.40 17.17 -23.77
CA LYS A 400 25.98 18.29 -23.05
C LYS A 400 25.14 19.54 -23.36
N ARG A 401 24.30 19.93 -22.40
CA ARG A 401 23.46 21.11 -22.50
C ARG A 401 24.38 22.32 -22.51
N GLN A 402 24.24 23.20 -23.49
CA GLN A 402 25.00 24.44 -23.53
C GLN A 402 24.39 25.39 -22.50
N VAL A 403 24.97 25.41 -21.29
CA VAL A 403 24.54 26.28 -20.20
C VAL A 403 25.27 27.62 -20.31
N ILE A 404 24.51 28.70 -20.39
CA ILE A 404 25.02 30.08 -20.40
C ILE A 404 25.06 30.57 -18.95
N ILE A 405 26.24 30.92 -18.45
CA ILE A 405 26.36 31.60 -17.16
C ILE A 405 25.84 33.02 -17.32
N TYR A 406 24.81 33.38 -16.56
CA TYR A 406 24.17 34.68 -16.61
C TYR A 406 25.15 35.79 -16.29
N LYS A 407 25.13 36.82 -17.14
CA LYS A 407 25.73 38.13 -16.91
C LYS A 407 24.77 39.13 -17.52
N ARG A 408 24.42 40.17 -16.79
CA ARG A 408 23.46 41.18 -17.26
C ARG A 408 23.74 41.61 -18.71
N GLY A 409 22.76 41.44 -19.59
CA GLY A 409 22.82 41.75 -21.02
C GLY A 409 23.17 40.57 -21.93
N ASN A 410 23.53 39.39 -21.39
CA ASN A 410 23.95 38.24 -22.17
C ASN A 410 22.84 37.24 -22.50
N ILE A 411 21.59 37.50 -22.09
CA ILE A 411 20.45 36.68 -22.54
C ILE A 411 20.18 36.98 -24.02
N PRO A 412 20.22 35.97 -24.90
CA PRO A 412 19.97 36.17 -26.33
C PRO A 412 18.52 36.59 -26.58
N HIS A 413 18.32 37.33 -27.66
CA HIS A 413 16.96 37.67 -28.11
C HIS A 413 16.25 36.40 -28.56
N ARG A 414 14.95 36.28 -28.28
CA ARG A 414 14.16 35.11 -28.69
C ARG A 414 14.25 34.86 -30.19
N SER A 415 14.35 35.89 -31.02
CA SER A 415 14.50 35.80 -32.48
C SER A 415 15.80 35.14 -32.95
N ASP A 416 16.83 35.13 -32.11
CA ASP A 416 18.20 34.81 -32.51
C ASP A 416 18.55 33.34 -32.25
N PHE A 417 17.61 32.56 -31.71
CA PHE A 417 17.84 31.20 -31.27
C PHE A 417 16.72 30.25 -31.70
N THR A 418 17.11 29.03 -32.02
CA THR A 418 16.22 27.90 -32.29
C THR A 418 16.53 26.79 -31.30
N GLY A 419 15.59 26.44 -30.43
CA GLY A 419 15.76 25.43 -29.39
C GLY A 419 15.82 25.99 -27.98
N ASP A 420 15.80 25.09 -26.99
CA ASP A 420 15.78 25.46 -25.58
C ASP A 420 17.14 25.98 -25.11
N ILE A 421 17.10 27.03 -24.28
CA ILE A 421 18.30 27.69 -23.75
C ILE A 421 18.34 27.49 -22.25
N TYR A 422 19.51 27.15 -21.72
CA TYR A 422 19.73 26.98 -20.29
C TYR A 422 20.61 28.13 -19.78
N ILE A 423 20.10 28.85 -18.78
CA ILE A 423 20.80 29.95 -18.11
C ILE A 423 21.04 29.55 -16.66
N GLU A 424 22.28 29.64 -16.22
CA GLU A 424 22.65 29.50 -14.81
C GLU A 424 22.94 30.87 -14.20
N CYS A 425 22.28 31.22 -13.10
CA CYS A 425 22.44 32.50 -12.42
C CYS A 425 22.78 32.34 -10.94
N ARG A 426 23.37 33.38 -10.34
CA ARG A 426 23.55 33.43 -8.88
C ARG A 426 22.26 33.85 -8.17
N PRO A 427 22.07 33.53 -6.88
CA PRO A 427 20.87 33.89 -6.14
C PRO A 427 20.50 35.38 -6.21
N GLU A 428 21.50 36.28 -6.17
CA GLU A 428 21.33 37.72 -6.26
C GLU A 428 20.97 38.23 -7.67
N GLU A 429 21.23 37.44 -8.70
CA GLU A 429 20.97 37.78 -10.11
C GLU A 429 19.62 37.26 -10.62
N HIS A 430 18.97 36.40 -9.83
CA HIS A 430 17.80 35.62 -10.23
C HIS A 430 16.63 36.46 -10.76
N ILE A 431 16.26 37.54 -10.06
CA ILE A 431 15.19 38.45 -10.50
C ILE A 431 15.60 39.21 -11.78
N ALA A 432 16.86 39.64 -11.86
CA ALA A 432 17.38 40.35 -13.03
C ALA A 432 17.35 39.46 -14.29
N ALA A 433 17.63 38.16 -14.15
CA ALA A 433 17.54 37.19 -15.23
C ALA A 433 16.10 37.06 -15.76
N TRP A 434 15.08 36.97 -14.90
CA TRP A 434 13.66 36.94 -15.34
C TRP A 434 13.26 38.23 -16.08
N VAL A 435 13.61 39.39 -15.53
CA VAL A 435 13.29 40.69 -16.14
C VAL A 435 13.96 40.84 -17.51
N GLU A 436 15.24 40.48 -17.60
CA GLU A 436 15.98 40.53 -18.85
C GLU A 436 15.41 39.56 -19.89
N ALA A 437 15.09 38.31 -19.50
CA ALA A 437 14.49 37.31 -20.39
C ALA A 437 13.21 37.83 -21.06
N ILE A 438 12.29 38.41 -20.27
CA ILE A 438 11.04 38.97 -20.78
C ILE A 438 11.32 40.15 -21.72
N SER A 439 12.27 41.04 -21.35
CA SER A 439 12.68 42.16 -22.21
C SER A 439 13.28 41.73 -23.55
N LYS A 440 13.83 40.51 -23.62
CA LYS A 440 14.41 39.88 -24.82
C LYS A 440 13.38 39.08 -25.64
N GLY A 441 12.10 39.17 -25.29
CA GLY A 441 10.99 38.55 -26.02
C GLY A 441 10.71 37.10 -25.66
N TRP A 442 11.26 36.58 -24.56
CA TRP A 442 10.92 35.23 -24.09
C TRP A 442 9.56 35.24 -23.38
N THR A 443 8.63 34.42 -23.89
CA THR A 443 7.25 34.34 -23.38
C THR A 443 7.02 33.12 -22.50
N GLN A 444 7.81 32.06 -22.65
CA GLN A 444 7.73 30.83 -21.87
C GLN A 444 9.05 30.59 -21.13
N ILE A 445 9.06 30.81 -19.82
CA ILE A 445 10.26 30.75 -18.98
C ILE A 445 10.04 29.70 -17.89
N LEU A 446 10.83 28.62 -17.89
CA LEU A 446 10.86 27.64 -16.83
C LEU A 446 11.97 27.97 -15.85
N ASP A 447 11.62 28.20 -14.59
CA ASP A 447 12.57 28.25 -13.50
C ASP A 447 12.75 26.88 -12.85
N ASN A 448 13.86 26.24 -13.20
CA ASN A 448 14.25 24.92 -12.73
C ASN A 448 15.31 24.99 -11.61
N SER A 449 15.39 26.10 -10.86
CA SER A 449 16.27 26.17 -9.69
C SER A 449 15.88 25.08 -8.67
N HIS A 450 16.78 24.65 -7.79
CA HIS A 450 16.47 23.60 -6.80
C HIS A 450 15.47 24.06 -5.70
N PRO A 451 14.64 23.18 -5.07
CA PRO A 451 13.74 23.57 -3.99
C PRO A 451 14.45 24.26 -2.82
N GLY A 452 13.85 25.32 -2.30
CA GLY A 452 14.42 26.06 -1.16
C GLY A 452 15.48 27.10 -1.51
N LEU A 453 15.81 27.32 -2.79
CA LEU A 453 16.64 28.45 -3.28
C LEU A 453 15.87 29.79 -3.41
N GLY A 454 14.70 29.92 -2.76
CA GLY A 454 13.99 31.19 -2.69
C GLY A 454 13.21 31.60 -3.94
N LYS A 455 12.98 30.71 -4.91
CA LYS A 455 12.17 31.00 -6.12
C LYS A 455 10.83 31.68 -5.82
N SER A 456 9.98 31.05 -5.01
CA SER A 456 8.65 31.58 -4.67
C SER A 456 8.75 32.89 -3.87
N HIS A 457 9.81 33.04 -3.06
CA HIS A 457 10.09 34.30 -2.36
C HIS A 457 10.44 35.44 -3.32
N ASN A 458 11.33 35.18 -4.30
CA ASN A 458 11.71 36.15 -5.32
C ASN A 458 10.54 36.48 -6.26
N ALA A 459 9.73 35.49 -6.61
CA ALA A 459 8.51 35.69 -7.39
C ALA A 459 7.53 36.64 -6.69
N GLY A 460 7.42 36.54 -5.36
CA GLY A 460 6.61 37.46 -4.56
C GLY A 460 7.16 38.90 -4.49
N GLN A 461 8.38 39.17 -4.98
CA GLN A 461 8.95 40.52 -5.09
C GLN A 461 8.71 41.18 -6.46
N LEU A 462 8.23 40.41 -7.45
CA LEU A 462 7.93 40.92 -8.78
C LEU A 462 6.67 41.78 -8.75
N THR A 463 6.63 42.82 -9.58
CA THR A 463 5.45 43.70 -9.74
C THR A 463 5.09 43.86 -11.21
N ALA A 464 3.83 44.20 -11.49
CA ALA A 464 3.35 44.43 -12.85
C ALA A 464 4.12 45.57 -13.55
N VAL A 465 4.51 46.59 -12.77
CA VAL A 465 5.29 47.76 -13.24
C VAL A 465 6.65 47.35 -13.81
N MET A 466 7.32 46.34 -13.24
CA MET A 466 8.63 45.88 -13.73
C MET A 466 8.59 45.40 -15.18
N PHE A 467 7.43 44.94 -15.65
CA PHE A 467 7.24 44.39 -17.00
C PHE A 467 6.39 45.28 -17.92
N GLY A 468 5.93 46.44 -17.43
CA GLY A 468 5.05 47.33 -18.20
C GLY A 468 3.69 46.72 -18.53
N ILE A 469 3.16 45.86 -17.66
CA ILE A 469 1.86 45.19 -17.81
C ILE A 469 0.84 45.72 -16.79
N ASP A 470 -0.44 45.47 -17.04
CA ASP A 470 -1.52 45.91 -16.15
C ASP A 470 -1.68 44.97 -14.94
N LYS A 471 -1.56 43.65 -15.15
CA LYS A 471 -1.84 42.61 -14.15
C LYS A 471 -0.75 41.54 -14.11
N LEU A 472 -0.18 41.29 -12.93
CA LEU A 472 0.70 40.16 -12.66
C LEU A 472 -0.02 39.14 -11.77
N ILE A 473 -0.22 37.92 -12.28
CA ILE A 473 -1.02 36.91 -11.58
C ILE A 473 -0.15 35.73 -11.12
N TYR A 474 -0.07 35.55 -9.80
CA TYR A 474 0.55 34.40 -9.16
C TYR A 474 -0.46 33.24 -9.04
N GLN A 475 -0.24 32.19 -9.81
CA GLN A 475 -1.08 31.01 -9.89
C GLN A 475 -0.61 29.96 -8.89
N ASP A 476 -1.46 29.60 -7.93
CA ASP A 476 -1.14 28.66 -6.86
C ASP A 476 -2.38 27.86 -6.44
N ALA A 477 -2.17 26.57 -6.16
CA ALA A 477 -3.19 25.71 -5.56
C ALA A 477 -3.60 26.20 -4.17
N ASN A 478 -2.66 26.75 -3.41
CA ASN A 478 -2.82 27.23 -2.04
C ASN A 478 -2.92 28.76 -1.94
N HIS A 479 -3.40 29.44 -2.98
CA HIS A 479 -3.43 30.91 -3.07
C HIS A 479 -4.02 31.66 -1.84
N ARG A 480 -4.97 31.06 -1.10
CA ARG A 480 -5.53 31.65 0.14
C ARG A 480 -4.57 31.58 1.33
N ASN A 481 -3.68 30.59 1.35
CA ASN A 481 -2.75 30.30 2.43
C ASN A 481 -1.31 30.35 1.87
N PRO A 482 -0.81 31.53 1.48
CA PRO A 482 0.49 31.69 0.84
C PRO A 482 1.63 31.18 1.75
N SER A 483 2.63 30.54 1.13
CA SER A 483 3.75 29.91 1.84
C SER A 483 4.96 30.84 2.06
N THR A 484 4.98 32.02 1.42
CA THR A 484 6.07 33.01 1.57
C THR A 484 5.56 34.40 1.89
N LEU A 485 6.33 35.13 2.71
CA LEU A 485 5.98 36.47 3.16
C LEU A 485 5.80 37.47 2.00
N PRO A 486 6.66 37.53 0.96
CA PRO A 486 6.47 38.47 -0.15
C PRO A 486 5.17 38.22 -0.92
N ILE A 487 4.79 36.96 -1.16
CA ILE A 487 3.51 36.65 -1.83
C ILE A 487 2.33 37.11 -0.98
N GLU A 488 2.38 36.85 0.33
CA GLU A 488 1.30 37.22 1.24
C GLU A 488 1.10 38.73 1.33
N THR A 489 2.20 39.49 1.33
CA THR A 489 2.22 40.95 1.51
C THR A 489 1.99 41.72 0.22
N ASN A 490 2.53 41.28 -0.91
CA ASN A 490 2.52 42.03 -2.16
C ASN A 490 1.39 41.64 -3.12
N PHE A 491 0.86 40.42 -3.05
CA PHE A 491 -0.19 39.95 -3.95
C PHE A 491 -1.54 39.89 -3.24
N VAL A 492 -2.62 40.34 -3.86
CA VAL A 492 -3.98 40.26 -3.28
C VAL A 492 -4.67 38.96 -3.69
N ASP A 493 -5.30 38.26 -2.74
CA ASP A 493 -6.08 37.05 -3.02
C ASP A 493 -7.26 37.34 -3.94
N LEU A 494 -7.39 36.58 -5.03
CA LEU A 494 -8.58 36.59 -5.88
C LEU A 494 -9.68 35.75 -5.20
N PRO A 495 -10.78 36.38 -4.73
CA PRO A 495 -11.80 35.66 -3.99
C PRO A 495 -12.45 34.57 -4.85
N VAL A 496 -12.62 33.38 -4.27
CA VAL A 496 -13.34 32.24 -4.86
C VAL A 496 -14.70 32.06 -4.17
N ARG A 497 -15.69 31.46 -4.82
CA ARG A 497 -16.98 31.15 -4.19
C ARG A 497 -16.78 30.16 -3.03
N HIS A 498 -17.29 30.50 -1.85
CA HIS A 498 -17.34 29.59 -0.70
C HIS A 498 -18.61 29.85 0.14
N ASN A 499 -19.08 28.81 0.82
CA ASN A 499 -20.20 28.90 1.76
C ASN A 499 -19.71 28.78 3.22
N GLY A 500 -18.67 29.56 3.52
CA GLY A 500 -17.93 29.50 4.78
C GLY A 500 -16.70 28.60 4.68
N LEU A 501 -15.70 28.87 5.52
CA LEU A 501 -14.42 28.19 5.58
C LEU A 501 -14.16 27.72 7.01
N LYS A 502 -13.38 26.65 7.14
CA LYS A 502 -12.87 26.16 8.42
C LYS A 502 -11.55 26.85 8.73
N ILE A 503 -11.38 27.28 9.98
CA ILE A 503 -10.11 27.83 10.47
C ILE A 503 -9.31 26.68 11.06
N ASP A 504 -8.12 26.47 10.51
CA ASP A 504 -7.15 25.55 11.06
C ASP A 504 -6.16 26.32 11.94
N THR A 505 -6.30 26.19 13.26
CA THR A 505 -5.47 26.85 14.25
C THR A 505 -4.10 26.18 14.43
N THR A 506 -3.87 25.01 13.83
CA THR A 506 -2.58 24.30 13.91
C THR A 506 -1.57 24.84 12.91
N ARG A 507 -2.02 25.63 11.93
CA ARG A 507 -1.19 26.17 10.85
C ARG A 507 -1.39 27.66 10.69
N THR A 508 -0.28 28.38 10.53
CA THR A 508 -0.27 29.81 10.26
C THR A 508 0.51 30.14 8.99
N THR A 509 0.08 31.20 8.31
CA THR A 509 0.81 31.82 7.20
C THR A 509 2.04 32.58 7.73
N PRO A 510 2.96 33.01 6.87
CA PRO A 510 4.12 33.81 7.28
C PRO A 510 3.79 35.09 8.07
N THR A 511 2.63 35.72 7.86
CA THR A 511 2.17 36.87 8.68
C THR A 511 1.50 36.47 10.01
N GLY A 512 1.34 35.17 10.27
CA GLY A 512 0.72 34.63 11.48
C GLY A 512 -0.79 34.40 11.38
N ALA A 513 -1.40 34.52 10.18
CA ALA A 513 -2.83 34.25 10.01
C ALA A 513 -3.12 32.74 9.98
N ASN A 514 -4.18 32.29 10.64
CA ASN A 514 -4.58 30.88 10.62
C ASN A 514 -4.98 30.44 9.20
N PHE A 515 -4.72 29.18 8.89
CA PHE A 515 -5.08 28.61 7.59
C PHE A 515 -6.60 28.54 7.41
N LEU A 516 -7.05 28.87 6.21
CA LEU A 516 -8.44 28.76 5.80
C LEU A 516 -8.64 27.56 4.88
N LEU A 517 -9.45 26.60 5.31
CA LEU A 517 -9.73 25.35 4.61
C LEU A 517 -11.19 25.27 4.19
N GLN A 518 -11.47 24.43 3.19
CA GLN A 518 -12.85 24.04 2.90
C GLN A 518 -13.34 23.09 4.00
N PRO A 519 -14.55 23.29 4.56
CA PRO A 519 -15.10 22.39 5.56
C PRO A 519 -15.31 20.98 4.98
N LYS A 520 -15.02 19.94 5.76
CA LYS A 520 -15.31 18.54 5.38
C LYS A 520 -16.81 18.25 5.53
N ALA A 521 -17.25 17.13 4.95
CA ALA A 521 -18.64 16.70 5.08
C ALA A 521 -19.03 16.53 6.56
N GLY A 522 -20.06 17.25 7.00
CA GLY A 522 -20.52 17.28 8.40
C GLY A 522 -19.88 18.34 9.29
N GLU A 523 -18.83 19.03 8.84
CA GLU A 523 -18.21 20.12 9.60
C GLU A 523 -18.99 21.44 9.45
N ILE A 524 -19.02 22.22 10.54
CA ILE A 524 -19.59 23.56 10.55
C ILE A 524 -18.48 24.57 10.22
N PRO A 525 -18.69 25.48 9.24
CA PRO A 525 -17.72 26.52 8.90
C PRO A 525 -17.59 27.55 10.02
N ASP A 526 -16.38 28.07 10.20
CA ASP A 526 -16.07 29.10 11.21
C ASP A 526 -16.19 30.52 10.63
N THR A 527 -16.13 30.64 9.29
CA THR A 527 -16.29 31.93 8.59
C THR A 527 -17.63 32.06 7.88
N VAL A 528 -18.03 33.30 7.64
CA VAL A 528 -19.19 33.64 6.81
C VAL A 528 -18.88 33.31 5.33
N GLY A 529 -19.88 32.81 4.59
CA GLY A 529 -19.75 32.50 3.18
C GLY A 529 -19.97 33.71 2.27
N ASN A 530 -19.21 33.84 1.19
CA ASN A 530 -19.41 34.89 0.18
C ASN A 530 -20.43 34.51 -0.91
N CYS A 531 -20.88 33.24 -0.93
CA CYS A 531 -21.88 32.72 -1.86
C CYS A 531 -22.58 31.48 -1.27
N SER A 532 -23.85 31.63 -0.89
CA SER A 532 -24.69 30.53 -0.39
C SER A 532 -24.98 29.44 -1.42
N ARG A 533 -24.86 29.77 -2.71
CA ARG A 533 -25.10 28.86 -3.84
C ARG A 533 -23.85 28.13 -4.32
N THR A 534 -22.74 28.17 -3.57
CA THR A 534 -21.47 27.55 -4.00
C THR A 534 -21.61 26.06 -4.32
N GLY A 535 -22.44 25.32 -3.58
CA GLY A 535 -22.69 23.89 -3.84
C GLY A 535 -23.28 23.60 -5.22
N LEU A 536 -24.11 24.50 -5.77
CA LEU A 536 -24.67 24.34 -7.12
C LEU A 536 -23.60 24.52 -8.21
N PHE A 537 -22.65 25.44 -8.01
CA PHE A 537 -21.52 25.61 -8.93
C PHE A 537 -20.54 24.44 -8.88
N GLY A 538 -20.32 23.87 -7.68
CA GLY A 538 -19.58 22.61 -7.53
C GLY A 538 -20.22 21.49 -8.33
N ALA A 539 -21.51 21.23 -8.10
CA ALA A 539 -22.25 20.20 -8.82
C ALA A 539 -22.32 20.45 -10.33
N PHE A 540 -22.32 21.71 -10.79
CA PHE A 540 -22.26 22.04 -12.21
C PHE A 540 -20.95 21.59 -12.86
N ARG A 541 -19.82 21.76 -12.17
CA ARG A 541 -18.52 21.25 -12.59
C ARG A 541 -18.47 19.72 -12.53
N ASP A 542 -18.96 19.14 -11.44
CA ASP A 542 -18.93 17.67 -11.23
C ASP A 542 -19.79 16.92 -12.27
N LYS A 543 -20.89 17.54 -12.74
CA LYS A 543 -21.75 16.98 -13.80
C LYS A 543 -21.26 17.25 -15.23
N ASN A 544 -20.05 17.79 -15.38
CA ASN A 544 -19.42 18.09 -16.66
C ASN A 544 -20.19 19.07 -17.56
N PHE A 545 -20.87 20.07 -16.97
CA PHE A 545 -21.48 21.15 -17.75
C PHE A 545 -20.52 22.32 -18.04
N GLY A 546 -19.22 22.15 -17.74
CA GLY A 546 -18.21 23.22 -17.74
C GLY A 546 -18.04 23.98 -19.06
N SER A 547 -18.36 23.35 -20.19
CA SER A 547 -18.32 23.98 -21.53
C SER A 547 -19.28 25.16 -21.71
N LYS A 548 -20.20 25.41 -20.76
CA LYS A 548 -21.16 26.53 -20.81
C LYS A 548 -20.73 27.79 -20.04
N ASP A 549 -19.54 27.80 -19.43
CA ASP A 549 -18.92 28.94 -18.72
C ASP A 549 -19.87 29.80 -17.84
N PHE A 550 -20.72 29.15 -17.03
CA PHE A 550 -21.69 29.86 -16.18
C PHE A 550 -21.11 30.36 -14.85
N GLU A 551 -19.89 29.97 -14.49
CA GLU A 551 -19.29 30.41 -13.21
C GLU A 551 -18.96 31.91 -13.22
N GLU A 552 -18.55 32.41 -14.39
CA GLU A 552 -18.11 33.79 -14.61
C GLU A 552 -19.09 34.63 -15.43
N SER A 553 -20.02 33.99 -16.14
CA SER A 553 -20.96 34.70 -17.00
C SER A 553 -22.01 35.53 -16.23
N ALA A 554 -22.32 36.70 -16.80
CA ALA A 554 -23.42 37.55 -16.35
C ALA A 554 -24.78 36.84 -16.44
N ILE A 555 -24.91 35.89 -17.38
CA ILE A 555 -26.17 35.18 -17.69
C ILE A 555 -26.37 33.89 -16.87
N SER A 556 -25.46 33.60 -15.93
CA SER A 556 -25.52 32.41 -15.05
C SER A 556 -26.94 32.18 -14.47
N PRO A 557 -27.64 31.09 -14.82
CA PRO A 557 -28.99 30.79 -14.31
C PRO A 557 -29.01 30.68 -12.77
N ILE A 558 -27.94 30.11 -12.20
CA ILE A 558 -27.74 30.00 -10.74
C ILE A 558 -27.68 31.39 -10.08
N CYS A 559 -27.01 32.36 -10.72
CA CYS A 559 -26.98 33.73 -10.21
C CYS A 559 -28.30 34.45 -10.44
N ASN A 560 -28.96 34.24 -11.59
CA ASN A 560 -30.22 34.91 -11.95
C ASN A 560 -31.35 34.51 -11.01
N GLY A 561 -31.43 33.25 -10.61
CA GLY A 561 -32.41 32.83 -9.62
C GLY A 561 -32.10 33.27 -8.19
N CYS A 562 -31.00 33.97 -7.93
CA CYS A 562 -30.55 34.30 -6.57
C CYS A 562 -31.23 35.55 -6.01
N VAL A 563 -31.88 35.42 -4.86
CA VAL A 563 -32.52 36.55 -4.15
C VAL A 563 -31.57 37.72 -3.84
N ASN A 564 -30.27 37.42 -3.70
CA ASN A 564 -29.22 38.41 -3.42
C ASN A 564 -28.41 38.81 -4.67
N GLN A 565 -28.88 38.50 -5.89
CA GLN A 565 -28.12 38.77 -7.13
C GLN A 565 -27.66 40.22 -7.25
N ASN A 566 -28.58 41.18 -7.04
CA ASN A 566 -28.27 42.60 -7.12
C ASN A 566 -27.31 43.04 -6.01
N GLN A 567 -27.55 42.64 -4.76
CA GLN A 567 -26.66 42.94 -3.64
C GLN A 567 -25.26 42.37 -3.87
N CYS A 568 -25.14 41.13 -4.36
CA CYS A 568 -23.88 40.47 -4.66
C CYS A 568 -23.03 41.22 -5.70
N ARG A 569 -23.63 42.06 -6.56
CA ARG A 569 -22.90 42.87 -7.57
C ARG A 569 -22.29 44.15 -7.00
N PHE A 570 -22.80 44.64 -5.86
CA PHE A 570 -22.48 45.98 -5.33
C PHE A 570 -22.05 45.99 -3.86
N ALA A 571 -22.28 44.91 -3.11
CA ALA A 571 -21.97 44.77 -1.69
C ALA A 571 -21.67 43.29 -1.34
N TYR A 572 -21.27 43.05 -0.09
CA TYR A 572 -21.03 41.72 0.45
C TYR A 572 -21.64 41.55 1.85
N GLY A 573 -21.91 40.30 2.25
CA GLY A 573 -22.52 39.94 3.52
C GLY A 573 -22.71 38.43 3.65
N ASP A 574 -23.54 37.99 4.59
CA ASP A 574 -23.75 36.55 4.84
C ASP A 574 -24.41 35.83 3.64
N GLY A 575 -23.63 34.98 2.98
CA GLY A 575 -24.04 34.17 1.84
C GLY A 575 -24.09 34.92 0.51
N PHE A 576 -23.55 36.14 0.41
CA PHE A 576 -23.47 36.90 -0.85
C PHE A 576 -22.28 37.88 -0.91
N GLY A 577 -21.89 38.29 -2.12
CA GLY A 577 -20.84 39.30 -2.32
C GLY A 577 -19.67 38.86 -3.19
N PHE A 578 -19.60 37.58 -3.56
CA PHE A 578 -18.56 37.06 -4.45
C PHE A 578 -18.32 37.93 -5.71
N ARG A 579 -19.38 38.36 -6.42
CA ARG A 579 -19.23 39.14 -7.66
C ARG A 579 -18.61 40.51 -7.41
N PHE A 580 -19.02 41.18 -6.32
CA PHE A 580 -18.44 42.45 -5.89
C PHE A 580 -16.97 42.28 -5.49
N LEU A 581 -16.66 41.31 -4.64
CA LEU A 581 -15.29 41.06 -4.13
C LEU A 581 -14.34 40.69 -5.27
N LYS A 582 -14.72 39.76 -6.15
CA LYS A 582 -13.89 39.34 -7.31
C LYS A 582 -13.65 40.50 -8.27
N ARG A 583 -14.68 41.30 -8.59
CA ARG A 583 -14.52 42.49 -9.44
C ARG A 583 -13.60 43.51 -8.77
N SER A 584 -13.81 43.80 -7.49
CA SER A 584 -12.99 44.75 -6.75
C SER A 584 -11.51 44.35 -6.73
N ALA A 585 -11.22 43.06 -6.55
CA ALA A 585 -9.85 42.55 -6.62
C ALA A 585 -9.23 42.78 -8.01
N ILE A 586 -9.93 42.40 -9.08
CA ILE A 586 -9.45 42.54 -10.46
C ILE A 586 -9.25 44.01 -10.86
N GLN A 587 -10.15 44.92 -10.49
CA GLN A 587 -10.07 46.31 -10.91
C GLN A 587 -9.01 47.10 -10.13
N ASN A 588 -8.92 46.89 -8.81
CA ASN A 588 -8.15 47.79 -7.94
C ASN A 588 -6.69 47.37 -7.73
N TYR A 589 -6.32 46.12 -8.02
CA TYR A 589 -4.98 45.61 -7.73
C TYR A 589 -4.31 45.05 -8.99
N SER A 590 -3.01 45.30 -9.11
CA SER A 590 -2.19 44.81 -10.23
C SER A 590 -1.58 43.44 -9.94
N GLU A 591 -1.15 43.20 -8.70
CA GLU A 591 -0.57 41.95 -8.23
C GLU A 591 -1.66 41.08 -7.58
N ILE A 592 -2.02 39.97 -8.23
CA ILE A 592 -3.13 39.11 -7.82
C ILE A 592 -2.64 37.67 -7.65
N ARG A 593 -3.02 37.00 -6.56
CA ARG A 593 -2.81 35.54 -6.40
C ARG A 593 -4.12 34.78 -6.57
N ALA A 594 -4.11 33.67 -7.30
CA ALA A 594 -5.33 32.94 -7.64
C ALA A 594 -5.08 31.46 -7.96
N HIS A 595 -6.13 30.64 -7.89
CA HIS A 595 -6.12 29.32 -8.52
C HIS A 595 -6.41 29.43 -10.02
N PRO A 596 -5.75 28.65 -10.91
CA PRO A 596 -6.01 28.69 -12.36
C PRO A 596 -7.48 28.45 -12.72
N ASP A 597 -8.10 27.44 -12.11
CA ASP A 597 -9.53 27.13 -12.33
C ASP A 597 -10.48 28.28 -11.99
N SER A 598 -10.09 29.21 -11.13
CA SER A 598 -10.91 30.37 -10.74
C SER A 598 -10.50 31.67 -11.43
N THR A 599 -9.46 31.62 -12.29
CA THR A 599 -8.96 32.77 -13.02
C THR A 599 -9.62 32.85 -14.41
N PRO A 600 -10.20 34.01 -14.78
CA PRO A 600 -10.70 34.24 -16.14
C PRO A 600 -9.57 34.15 -17.17
N VAL A 601 -9.86 33.60 -18.35
CA VAL A 601 -8.90 33.56 -19.48
C VAL A 601 -8.57 34.98 -19.96
N VAL A 602 -9.61 35.82 -20.05
CA VAL A 602 -9.50 37.24 -20.41
C VAL A 602 -9.98 38.09 -19.24
N LEU A 603 -9.11 38.99 -18.77
CA LEU A 603 -9.45 39.99 -17.75
C LEU A 603 -9.73 41.32 -18.43
N THR A 604 -10.83 41.97 -18.08
CA THR A 604 -11.22 43.25 -18.66
C THR A 604 -11.37 44.35 -17.61
N ASN A 605 -11.08 45.58 -18.01
CA ASN A 605 -11.32 46.77 -17.20
C ASN A 605 -12.82 47.12 -17.16
N ALA A 606 -13.19 48.14 -16.38
CA ALA A 606 -14.58 48.60 -16.28
C ALA A 606 -15.19 49.06 -17.63
N ALA A 607 -14.36 49.44 -18.61
CA ALA A 607 -14.79 49.80 -19.96
C ALA A 607 -14.85 48.60 -20.93
N GLY A 608 -14.58 47.38 -20.45
CA GLY A 608 -14.60 46.16 -21.26
C GLY A 608 -13.34 45.93 -22.11
N GLN A 609 -12.29 46.74 -21.94
CA GLN A 609 -11.02 46.56 -22.64
C GLN A 609 -10.16 45.50 -21.92
N PRO A 610 -9.46 44.62 -22.65
CA PRO A 610 -8.62 43.59 -22.04
C PRO A 610 -7.41 44.21 -21.34
N PHE A 611 -7.09 43.71 -20.15
CA PHE A 611 -5.83 44.00 -19.47
C PHE A 611 -4.69 43.20 -20.11
N THR A 612 -3.50 43.79 -20.10
CA THR A 612 -2.25 43.06 -20.34
C THR A 612 -1.86 42.26 -19.11
N VAL A 613 -1.56 40.97 -19.29
CA VAL A 613 -1.38 40.01 -18.18
C VAL A 613 -0.06 39.28 -18.29
N GLY A 614 0.68 39.19 -17.18
CA GLY A 614 1.80 38.26 -16.98
C GLY A 614 1.43 37.23 -15.92
N ARG A 615 1.94 36.00 -16.03
CA ARG A 615 1.61 34.91 -15.10
C ARG A 615 2.84 34.26 -14.49
N ILE A 616 2.73 33.92 -13.22
CA ILE A 616 3.70 33.10 -12.49
C ILE A 616 2.97 31.84 -12.05
N TRP A 617 3.54 30.67 -12.29
CA TRP A 617 2.90 29.37 -12.01
C TRP A 617 3.71 28.61 -10.96
N GLU A 618 3.19 28.51 -9.73
CA GLU A 618 3.82 27.75 -8.65
C GLU A 618 3.60 26.25 -8.83
N GLU A 619 4.66 25.46 -8.70
CA GLU A 619 4.64 24.01 -8.92
C GLU A 619 3.92 23.64 -10.23
N ALA A 620 4.29 24.32 -11.33
CA ALA A 620 3.62 24.26 -12.63
C ALA A 620 3.34 22.83 -13.12
N GLY A 621 4.26 21.88 -12.85
CA GLY A 621 4.13 20.49 -13.22
C GLY A 621 3.01 19.73 -12.49
N THR A 622 2.53 20.21 -11.35
CA THR A 622 1.35 19.65 -10.65
C THR A 622 0.13 20.56 -10.81
N LEU A 623 0.33 21.87 -10.87
CA LEU A 623 -0.74 22.86 -11.01
C LEU A 623 -1.44 22.78 -12.37
N ILE A 624 -0.69 22.59 -13.46
CA ILE A 624 -1.23 22.48 -14.82
C ILE A 624 -1.80 21.07 -15.03
N LYS A 625 -3.13 21.00 -15.23
CA LYS A 625 -3.87 19.75 -15.47
C LYS A 625 -4.42 19.73 -16.90
N PRO A 626 -3.65 19.22 -17.87
CA PRO A 626 -4.03 19.27 -19.28
C PRO A 626 -5.12 18.28 -19.68
N VAL A 627 -5.52 17.39 -18.75
CA VAL A 627 -6.54 16.37 -18.97
C VAL A 627 -7.53 16.43 -17.83
N HIS A 628 -8.82 16.38 -18.17
CA HIS A 628 -9.90 16.20 -17.22
C HIS A 628 -10.57 14.84 -17.45
N SER A 629 -11.26 14.33 -16.43
CA SER A 629 -11.92 13.04 -16.47
C SER A 629 -13.37 13.14 -16.04
N ILE A 630 -14.24 12.34 -16.65
CA ILE A 630 -15.66 12.24 -16.34
C ILE A 630 -15.96 10.79 -15.99
N ASP A 631 -16.52 10.54 -14.80
CA ASP A 631 -16.96 9.22 -14.38
C ASP A 631 -18.45 9.05 -14.67
N VAL A 632 -18.82 7.92 -15.26
CA VAL A 632 -20.17 7.62 -15.74
C VAL A 632 -20.65 6.32 -15.12
N GLU A 633 -21.83 6.35 -14.51
CA GLU A 633 -22.51 5.19 -13.94
C GLU A 633 -23.69 4.75 -14.82
N LEU A 634 -24.25 3.56 -14.53
CA LEU A 634 -25.41 3.02 -15.26
C LEU A 634 -26.62 3.98 -15.25
N LYS A 635 -26.85 4.69 -14.14
CA LYS A 635 -27.96 5.65 -14.03
C LYS A 635 -27.81 6.82 -15.02
N ASP A 636 -26.58 7.28 -15.24
CA ASP A 636 -26.27 8.37 -16.16
C ASP A 636 -26.51 7.90 -17.60
N PHE A 637 -26.13 6.66 -17.90
CA PHE A 637 -26.39 6.03 -19.18
C PHE A 637 -27.88 5.88 -19.48
N ASP A 638 -28.65 5.27 -18.59
CA ASP A 638 -30.09 5.03 -18.81
C ASP A 638 -30.84 6.35 -19.00
N THR A 639 -30.51 7.38 -18.22
CA THR A 639 -31.11 8.72 -18.36
C THR A 639 -30.73 9.40 -19.68
N THR A 640 -29.48 9.26 -20.11
CA THR A 640 -28.98 9.84 -21.36
C THR A 640 -29.66 9.21 -22.57
N VAL A 641 -29.78 7.88 -22.59
CA VAL A 641 -30.47 7.14 -23.65
C VAL A 641 -31.94 7.52 -23.70
N GLY A 642 -32.61 7.62 -22.55
CA GLY A 642 -33.99 8.11 -22.47
C GLY A 642 -34.16 9.52 -23.04
N SER A 643 -33.20 10.41 -22.76
CA SER A 643 -33.19 11.79 -23.27
C SER A 643 -33.00 11.85 -24.80
N LEU A 644 -32.17 10.98 -25.37
CA LEU A 644 -32.00 10.88 -26.83
C LEU A 644 -33.28 10.43 -27.54
N VAL A 645 -34.01 9.47 -26.96
CA VAL A 645 -35.30 9.01 -27.49
C VAL A 645 -36.34 10.12 -27.42
N ALA A 646 -36.47 10.77 -26.25
CA ALA A 646 -37.46 11.82 -26.03
C ALA A 646 -37.17 13.09 -26.84
N GLY A 647 -35.89 13.40 -27.07
CA GLY A 647 -35.43 14.59 -27.79
C GLY A 647 -35.52 14.50 -29.32
N GLY A 648 -36.02 13.39 -29.87
CA GLY A 648 -36.31 13.28 -31.30
C GLY A 648 -35.08 13.09 -32.18
N LEU A 649 -34.07 12.33 -31.72
CA LEU A 649 -32.90 12.02 -32.55
C LEU A 649 -33.34 11.36 -33.87
N PRO A 650 -32.88 11.84 -35.05
CA PRO A 650 -33.26 11.27 -36.34
C PRO A 650 -32.99 9.76 -36.40
N THR A 651 -33.91 9.00 -37.02
CA THR A 651 -33.85 7.53 -37.08
C THR A 651 -32.53 7.02 -37.66
N GLU A 652 -31.97 7.71 -38.65
CA GLU A 652 -30.66 7.36 -39.24
C GLU A 652 -29.53 7.43 -38.21
N GLN A 653 -29.50 8.48 -37.38
CA GLN A 653 -28.49 8.64 -36.33
C GLN A 653 -28.72 7.63 -35.20
N TRP A 654 -29.99 7.36 -34.83
CA TRP A 654 -30.33 6.34 -33.84
C TRP A 654 -29.87 4.93 -34.23
N LEU A 655 -30.04 4.55 -35.50
CA LEU A 655 -29.58 3.26 -36.02
C LEU A 655 -28.05 3.10 -35.92
N LYS A 656 -27.29 4.19 -36.10
CA LYS A 656 -25.83 4.21 -35.92
C LYS A 656 -25.43 3.97 -34.46
N LEU A 657 -26.26 4.35 -33.49
CA LEU A 657 -26.03 4.12 -32.05
C LEU A 657 -26.44 2.72 -31.57
N HIS A 658 -27.37 2.08 -32.28
CA HIS A 658 -28.06 0.89 -31.82
C HIS A 658 -27.15 -0.33 -31.54
N SER A 659 -26.05 -0.45 -32.28
CA SER A 659 -25.14 -1.61 -32.16
C SER A 659 -24.27 -1.57 -30.90
N PHE A 660 -23.96 -0.40 -30.35
CA PHE A 660 -22.99 -0.26 -29.26
C PHE A 660 -23.58 0.19 -27.93
N LEU A 661 -24.75 0.84 -27.91
CA LEU A 661 -25.45 1.16 -26.66
C LEU A 661 -25.67 -0.08 -25.76
N PRO A 662 -26.05 -1.27 -26.28
CA PRO A 662 -26.15 -2.48 -25.47
C PRO A 662 -24.82 -2.92 -24.86
N VAL A 663 -23.72 -2.83 -25.62
CA VAL A 663 -22.37 -3.17 -25.13
C VAL A 663 -21.98 -2.24 -23.99
N LEU A 664 -22.19 -0.93 -24.17
CA LEU A 664 -21.89 0.07 -23.15
C LEU A 664 -22.72 -0.15 -21.88
N ARG A 665 -24.00 -0.49 -22.02
CA ARG A 665 -24.87 -0.85 -20.91
C ARG A 665 -24.36 -2.09 -20.17
N SER A 666 -23.95 -3.13 -20.88
CA SER A 666 -23.40 -4.36 -20.30
C SER A 666 -22.05 -4.15 -19.61
N LEU A 667 -21.21 -3.23 -20.10
CA LEU A 667 -19.99 -2.80 -19.43
C LEU A 667 -20.29 -2.10 -18.10
N LEU A 668 -21.26 -1.17 -18.09
CA LEU A 668 -21.66 -0.43 -16.89
C LEU A 668 -22.41 -1.30 -15.87
N ASN A 669 -23.18 -2.27 -16.33
CA ASN A 669 -23.87 -3.25 -15.48
C ASN A 669 -22.93 -4.33 -14.92
N GLY A 670 -21.72 -4.47 -15.49
CA GLY A 670 -20.74 -5.47 -15.08
C GLY A 670 -21.00 -6.88 -15.61
N ASP A 671 -21.84 -7.01 -16.64
CA ASP A 671 -22.09 -8.28 -17.34
C ASP A 671 -20.84 -8.73 -18.12
N ILE A 672 -20.15 -7.76 -18.72
CA ILE A 672 -18.87 -7.95 -19.41
C ILE A 672 -17.76 -7.71 -18.38
N LYS A 673 -16.95 -8.73 -18.11
CA LYS A 673 -15.90 -8.69 -17.09
C LYS A 673 -14.53 -8.58 -17.73
N PRO A 674 -13.66 -7.68 -17.24
CA PRO A 674 -12.30 -7.57 -17.73
C PRO A 674 -11.48 -8.80 -17.29
N ASP A 675 -10.51 -9.20 -18.12
CA ASP A 675 -9.53 -10.22 -17.76
C ASP A 675 -8.57 -9.74 -16.65
N SER A 676 -8.41 -8.42 -16.51
CA SER A 676 -7.52 -7.76 -15.56
C SER A 676 -8.28 -7.18 -14.37
N ARG A 677 -7.69 -7.29 -13.17
CA ARG A 677 -8.20 -6.64 -11.94
C ARG A 677 -8.23 -5.12 -12.00
N TYR A 678 -7.56 -4.53 -13.00
CA TYR A 678 -7.44 -3.09 -13.18
C TYR A 678 -8.57 -2.47 -14.01
N GLY A 679 -9.49 -3.28 -14.55
CA GLY A 679 -10.53 -2.83 -15.46
C GLY A 679 -10.12 -3.00 -16.93
N PHE A 680 -10.98 -2.52 -17.83
CA PHE A 680 -10.67 -2.35 -19.24
C PHE A 680 -9.87 -1.06 -19.45
N ASN A 681 -8.74 -1.16 -20.14
CA ASN A 681 -8.02 0.00 -20.66
C ASN A 681 -8.62 0.49 -22.00
N ASP A 682 -8.11 1.59 -22.55
CA ASP A 682 -8.65 2.22 -23.77
C ASP A 682 -8.62 1.28 -24.99
N ALA A 683 -7.52 0.54 -25.16
CA ALA A 683 -7.38 -0.39 -26.28
C ALA A 683 -8.39 -1.54 -26.19
N GLU A 684 -8.51 -2.14 -25.00
CA GLU A 684 -9.48 -3.21 -24.73
C GLU A 684 -10.93 -2.72 -24.91
N LEU A 685 -11.26 -1.53 -24.41
CA LEU A 685 -12.59 -0.94 -24.59
C LEU A 685 -12.93 -0.69 -26.06
N ARG A 686 -11.99 -0.20 -26.86
CA ARG A 686 -12.21 0.04 -28.29
C ARG A 686 -12.42 -1.25 -29.07
N VAL A 687 -11.82 -2.36 -28.63
CA VAL A 687 -12.09 -3.69 -29.20
C VAL A 687 -13.54 -4.09 -28.92
N GLU A 688 -14.02 -3.92 -27.69
CA GLU A 688 -15.41 -4.23 -27.31
C GLU A 688 -16.43 -3.32 -28.01
N LEU A 689 -16.14 -2.01 -28.12
CA LEU A 689 -17.03 -1.04 -28.77
C LEU A 689 -17.03 -1.16 -30.30
N GLY A 690 -15.94 -1.65 -30.89
CA GLY A 690 -15.74 -1.71 -32.33
C GLY A 690 -15.34 -0.38 -32.97
N LYS A 691 -15.48 -0.29 -34.29
CA LYS A 691 -15.13 0.91 -35.06
C LYS A 691 -16.17 2.01 -34.85
N PHE A 692 -15.70 3.25 -34.69
CA PHE A 692 -16.56 4.42 -34.62
C PHE A 692 -17.43 4.55 -35.90
N PRO A 693 -18.76 4.80 -35.78
CA PRO A 693 -19.65 4.94 -36.94
C PRO A 693 -19.25 6.12 -37.84
N GLN A 694 -19.30 5.94 -39.16
CA GLN A 694 -19.09 7.04 -40.10
C GLN A 694 -20.26 8.04 -40.08
N ASP A 695 -19.96 9.33 -40.25
CA ASP A 695 -20.93 10.42 -40.38
C ASP A 695 -21.97 10.51 -39.23
N LEU A 696 -21.53 10.21 -38.00
CA LEU A 696 -22.31 10.46 -36.79
C LEU A 696 -22.31 11.96 -36.47
N ASP A 697 -23.49 12.57 -36.38
CA ASP A 697 -23.64 14.00 -36.08
C ASP A 697 -23.58 14.23 -34.56
N ILE A 698 -22.36 14.41 -34.05
CA ILE A 698 -22.10 14.68 -32.63
C ILE A 698 -22.74 16.03 -32.21
N GLU A 699 -22.83 17.01 -33.11
CA GLU A 699 -23.38 18.32 -32.78
C GLU A 699 -24.91 18.28 -32.61
N ALA A 700 -25.62 17.53 -33.46
CA ALA A 700 -27.04 17.28 -33.25
C ALA A 700 -27.31 16.56 -31.92
N ILE A 701 -26.48 15.57 -31.56
CA ILE A 701 -26.55 14.89 -30.26
C ILE A 701 -26.28 15.88 -29.11
N ARG A 702 -25.29 16.76 -29.28
CA ARG A 702 -24.92 17.80 -28.31
C ARG A 702 -26.08 18.74 -28.02
N GLN A 703 -26.82 19.16 -29.05
CA GLN A 703 -27.99 20.03 -28.93
C GLN A 703 -29.18 19.34 -28.25
N ILE A 704 -29.45 18.07 -28.57
CA ILE A 704 -30.53 17.29 -27.94
C ILE A 704 -30.27 17.07 -26.44
N LEU A 705 -29.04 16.70 -26.09
CA LEU A 705 -28.65 16.44 -24.71
C LEU A 705 -28.38 17.69 -23.90
N GLN A 706 -28.50 18.88 -24.51
CA GLN A 706 -28.29 20.12 -23.80
C GLN A 706 -29.36 20.29 -22.71
N PRO A 707 -28.98 20.39 -21.42
CA PRO A 707 -29.96 20.56 -20.36
C PRO A 707 -30.60 21.94 -20.42
N ASN A 708 -31.91 22.00 -20.21
CA ASN A 708 -32.58 23.26 -19.94
C ASN A 708 -32.38 23.66 -18.46
N PHE A 709 -31.77 24.82 -18.22
CA PHE A 709 -31.51 25.37 -16.88
C PHE A 709 -32.44 26.52 -16.49
N GLU A 710 -33.47 26.84 -17.29
CA GLU A 710 -34.41 27.93 -17.02
C GLU A 710 -35.07 27.81 -15.63
N PHE A 711 -35.37 26.58 -15.20
CA PHE A 711 -35.92 26.29 -13.87
C PHE A 711 -35.04 26.79 -12.70
N LEU A 712 -33.73 27.01 -12.91
CA LEU A 712 -32.85 27.61 -11.90
C LEU A 712 -33.02 29.12 -11.79
N ALA A 713 -33.41 29.77 -12.89
CA ALA A 713 -33.62 31.22 -12.97
C ALA A 713 -35.06 31.60 -12.58
N GLU A 714 -36.05 30.82 -13.01
CA GLU A 714 -37.49 31.05 -12.81
C GLU A 714 -37.99 30.51 -11.46
N ASN A 715 -37.53 31.10 -10.35
CA ASN A 715 -38.03 30.73 -9.03
C ASN A 715 -39.37 31.42 -8.76
N ASP A 716 -40.34 30.66 -8.24
CA ASP A 716 -41.61 31.19 -7.77
C ASP A 716 -41.39 32.26 -6.70
N SER A 717 -42.06 33.39 -6.85
CA SER A 717 -42.06 34.45 -5.84
C SER A 717 -43.42 35.12 -5.75
N ILE A 718 -43.67 35.77 -4.61
CA ILE A 718 -44.87 36.59 -4.44
C ILE A 718 -44.52 38.02 -4.87
N ASP A 719 -45.19 38.54 -5.90
CA ASP A 719 -45.05 39.95 -6.27
C ASP A 719 -45.72 40.83 -5.21
N ILE A 720 -44.88 41.46 -4.39
CA ILE A 720 -45.28 42.43 -3.38
C ILE A 720 -44.98 43.88 -3.81
N GLN A 721 -44.44 44.09 -5.01
CA GLN A 721 -44.07 45.41 -5.53
C GLN A 721 -45.24 46.10 -6.23
N ALA A 722 -46.15 45.33 -6.83
CA ALA A 722 -47.35 45.84 -7.50
C ALA A 722 -48.33 46.55 -6.53
N ASP A 723 -48.28 46.23 -5.23
CA ASP A 723 -49.19 46.77 -4.21
C ASP A 723 -48.43 47.51 -3.08
N LYS A 724 -48.83 48.77 -2.84
CA LYS A 724 -48.18 49.67 -1.88
C LYS A 724 -48.37 49.24 -0.41
N GLN A 725 -49.44 48.52 -0.09
CA GLN A 725 -49.70 47.96 1.23
C GLN A 725 -48.88 46.68 1.44
N LEU A 726 -48.84 45.78 0.45
CA LEU A 726 -48.02 44.55 0.51
C LEU A 726 -46.53 44.87 0.62
N ARG A 727 -46.04 45.88 -0.11
CA ARG A 727 -44.64 46.33 -0.05
C ARG A 727 -44.20 46.77 1.35
N LYS A 728 -45.12 47.35 2.13
CA LYS A 728 -44.84 47.82 3.50
C LYS A 728 -45.04 46.73 4.55
N SER A 729 -45.81 45.69 4.26
CA SER A 729 -46.09 44.57 5.18
C SER A 729 -44.82 43.75 5.46
N ALA A 730 -44.49 43.58 6.74
CA ALA A 730 -43.41 42.69 7.16
C ALA A 730 -43.75 41.22 6.88
N ALA A 731 -45.02 40.83 7.07
CA ALA A 731 -45.50 39.47 6.81
C ALA A 731 -45.45 39.11 5.31
N ALA A 732 -45.86 40.03 4.43
CA ALA A 732 -45.81 39.81 2.98
C ALA A 732 -44.36 39.68 2.49
N ARG A 733 -43.44 40.52 3.01
CA ARG A 733 -41.99 40.42 2.73
C ARG A 733 -41.40 39.09 3.23
N PHE A 734 -41.80 38.63 4.42
CA PHE A 734 -41.37 37.34 4.95
C PHE A 734 -41.88 36.16 4.10
N ALA A 735 -43.18 36.18 3.74
CA ALA A 735 -43.80 35.16 2.89
C ALA A 735 -43.15 35.10 1.51
N ALA A 736 -42.97 36.25 0.84
CA ALA A 736 -42.31 36.32 -0.47
C ALA A 736 -40.88 35.76 -0.42
N LYS A 737 -40.12 36.11 0.63
CA LYS A 737 -38.76 35.58 0.86
C LYS A 737 -38.76 34.07 1.12
N ARG A 738 -39.76 33.54 1.82
CA ARG A 738 -39.87 32.10 2.12
C ARG A 738 -40.21 31.30 0.87
N VAL A 739 -41.21 31.73 0.08
CA VAL A 739 -41.59 31.09 -1.18
C VAL A 739 -40.41 31.06 -2.16
N ALA A 740 -39.71 32.17 -2.35
CA ALA A 740 -38.52 32.22 -3.20
C ALA A 740 -37.39 31.30 -2.70
N LYS A 741 -37.24 31.14 -1.37
CA LYS A 741 -36.26 30.22 -0.78
C LYS A 741 -36.65 28.76 -0.99
N ASP A 742 -37.92 28.42 -0.83
CA ASP A 742 -38.43 27.05 -1.02
C ASP A 742 -38.40 26.64 -2.49
N SER A 743 -38.78 27.54 -3.41
CA SER A 743 -38.68 27.32 -4.86
C SER A 743 -37.22 27.11 -5.28
N ALA A 744 -36.29 27.96 -4.82
CA ALA A 744 -34.85 27.78 -5.08
C ALA A 744 -34.28 26.46 -4.51
N ARG A 745 -34.84 25.96 -3.40
CA ARG A 745 -34.46 24.66 -2.82
C ARG A 745 -34.96 23.49 -3.69
N LEU A 746 -36.17 23.58 -4.21
CA LEU A 746 -36.74 22.58 -5.14
C LEU A 746 -35.96 22.56 -6.45
N ALA A 747 -35.70 23.73 -7.05
CA ALA A 747 -34.86 23.86 -8.23
C ALA A 747 -33.45 23.29 -7.98
N GLY A 748 -32.85 23.58 -6.81
CA GLY A 748 -31.59 22.97 -6.42
C GLY A 748 -31.65 21.44 -6.41
N LYS A 749 -32.69 20.84 -5.81
CA LYS A 749 -32.88 19.39 -5.78
C LYS A 749 -33.01 18.80 -7.18
N GLN A 750 -33.87 19.39 -8.02
CA GLN A 750 -34.03 18.99 -9.42
C GLN A 750 -32.70 19.02 -10.18
N PHE A 751 -31.85 20.04 -9.93
CA PHE A 751 -30.53 20.11 -10.52
C PHE A 751 -29.61 18.99 -10.05
N PHE A 752 -29.60 18.66 -8.75
CA PHE A 752 -28.82 17.54 -8.21
C PHE A 752 -29.27 16.17 -8.73
N ASP A 753 -30.51 16.05 -9.20
CA ASP A 753 -31.05 14.81 -9.80
C ASP A 753 -30.72 14.65 -11.30
N LEU A 754 -30.18 15.68 -11.98
CA LEU A 754 -29.75 15.57 -13.39
C LEU A 754 -28.62 14.53 -13.60
N PRO A 755 -28.53 13.85 -14.74
CA PRO A 755 -27.38 12.98 -15.03
C PRO A 755 -26.12 13.79 -15.34
N ASN A 756 -24.96 13.12 -15.35
CA ASN A 756 -23.73 13.70 -15.89
C ASN A 756 -23.88 14.00 -17.40
N TYR A 757 -23.27 15.09 -17.87
CA TYR A 757 -23.19 15.39 -19.30
C TYR A 757 -21.95 14.78 -19.92
N TRP A 758 -22.04 13.52 -20.32
CA TRP A 758 -20.85 12.73 -20.67
C TRP A 758 -20.83 12.25 -22.12
N PHE A 759 -22.00 12.08 -22.76
CA PHE A 759 -22.10 11.34 -24.02
C PHE A 759 -21.41 11.99 -25.22
N PRO A 760 -21.50 13.33 -25.45
CA PRO A 760 -20.71 13.96 -26.51
C PRO A 760 -19.20 13.77 -26.33
N ASP A 761 -18.71 13.91 -25.09
CA ASP A 761 -17.29 13.74 -24.78
C ASP A 761 -16.84 12.28 -24.92
N PHE A 762 -17.71 11.32 -24.61
CA PHE A 762 -17.49 9.91 -24.90
C PHE A 762 -17.36 9.66 -26.41
N LEU A 763 -18.26 10.22 -27.23
CA LEU A 763 -18.21 10.05 -28.68
C LEU A 763 -16.94 10.65 -29.28
N GLU A 764 -16.52 11.83 -28.83
CA GLU A 764 -15.26 12.46 -29.27
C GLU A 764 -14.03 11.67 -28.83
N ALA A 765 -14.02 11.15 -27.59
CA ALA A 765 -12.97 10.26 -27.12
C ALA A 765 -12.92 8.95 -27.94
N TRP A 766 -14.08 8.34 -28.24
CA TRP A 766 -14.15 7.12 -29.05
C TRP A 766 -13.75 7.38 -30.51
N LYS A 767 -14.04 8.55 -31.07
CA LYS A 767 -13.56 8.97 -32.40
C LYS A 767 -12.02 9.07 -32.47
N GLY A 768 -11.36 9.30 -31.34
CA GLY A 768 -9.90 9.27 -31.21
C GLY A 768 -9.30 10.45 -30.46
N GLU A 769 -10.10 11.44 -30.07
CA GLU A 769 -9.63 12.66 -29.40
C GLU A 769 -9.59 12.50 -27.87
N GLY A 770 -9.32 11.31 -27.36
CA GLY A 770 -9.37 11.06 -25.93
C GLY A 770 -8.94 9.66 -25.55
N SER A 771 -9.16 9.31 -24.28
CA SER A 771 -8.92 7.97 -23.77
C SER A 771 -10.09 7.51 -22.92
N LEU A 772 -10.40 6.22 -22.96
CA LEU A 772 -11.49 5.59 -22.24
C LEU A 772 -10.93 4.54 -21.26
N ALA A 773 -11.56 4.38 -20.10
CA ALA A 773 -11.29 3.26 -19.20
C ALA A 773 -12.58 2.83 -18.52
N CYS A 774 -12.75 1.54 -18.22
CA CYS A 774 -13.93 1.06 -17.51
C CYS A 774 -13.54 0.11 -16.38
N LYS A 775 -13.96 0.42 -15.16
CA LYS A 775 -13.58 -0.35 -13.98
C LYS A 775 -14.77 -0.51 -13.03
N TRP A 776 -15.15 -1.76 -12.78
CA TRP A 776 -16.23 -2.12 -11.85
C TRP A 776 -17.56 -1.38 -12.11
N GLY A 777 -17.96 -1.25 -13.38
CA GLY A 777 -19.20 -0.57 -13.77
C GLY A 777 -19.11 0.96 -13.84
N ILE A 778 -17.92 1.53 -13.66
CA ILE A 778 -17.66 2.97 -13.83
C ILE A 778 -16.85 3.16 -15.11
N LEU A 779 -17.42 3.87 -16.08
CA LEU A 779 -16.73 4.32 -17.29
C LEU A 779 -16.10 5.68 -17.02
N THR A 780 -14.78 5.78 -17.13
CA THR A 780 -14.03 7.04 -17.05
C THR A 780 -13.64 7.50 -18.44
N ILE A 781 -14.00 8.74 -18.78
CA ILE A 781 -13.70 9.38 -20.07
C ILE A 781 -12.66 10.46 -19.82
N TYR A 782 -11.52 10.38 -20.49
CA TYR A 782 -10.44 11.36 -20.40
C TYR A 782 -10.42 12.26 -21.64
N ARG A 783 -10.48 13.58 -21.41
CA ARG A 783 -10.53 14.60 -22.47
C ARG A 783 -9.52 15.73 -22.20
N PRO A 784 -9.03 16.40 -23.26
CA PRO A 784 -8.18 17.58 -23.10
C PRO A 784 -8.87 18.67 -22.25
N ASN A 785 -8.11 19.34 -21.40
CA ASN A 785 -8.54 20.53 -20.67
C ASN A 785 -7.73 21.73 -21.15
N THR A 786 -8.33 22.52 -22.04
CA THR A 786 -7.66 23.63 -22.74
C THR A 786 -7.47 24.87 -21.87
N LYS A 787 -8.21 25.00 -20.75
CA LYS A 787 -8.20 26.20 -19.90
C LYS A 787 -6.80 26.64 -19.47
N TYR A 788 -5.94 25.71 -19.08
CA TYR A 788 -4.59 26.04 -18.62
C TYR A 788 -3.70 26.53 -19.76
N ALA A 789 -3.80 25.92 -20.94
CA ALA A 789 -3.09 26.36 -22.12
C ALA A 789 -3.60 27.72 -22.60
N GLU A 790 -4.92 27.94 -22.60
CA GLU A 790 -5.54 29.23 -22.92
C GLU A 790 -5.08 30.35 -21.97
N LEU A 791 -5.00 30.08 -20.66
CA LEU A 791 -4.47 31.02 -19.67
C LEU A 791 -3.00 31.35 -19.95
N ALA A 792 -2.19 30.35 -20.32
CA ALA A 792 -0.78 30.56 -20.65
C ALA A 792 -0.61 31.35 -21.94
N TYR A 793 -1.40 31.05 -22.98
CA TYR A 793 -1.33 31.72 -24.28
C TYR A 793 -1.97 33.12 -24.28
N SER A 794 -2.89 33.41 -23.36
CA SER A 794 -3.45 34.76 -23.21
C SER A 794 -2.52 35.73 -22.47
N ALA A 795 -1.50 35.23 -21.79
CA ALA A 795 -0.52 36.05 -21.08
C ALA A 795 0.62 36.51 -22.01
N GLN A 796 1.16 37.72 -21.77
CA GLN A 796 2.32 38.23 -22.48
C GLN A 796 3.58 37.40 -22.18
N PHE A 797 3.69 36.89 -20.96
CA PHE A 797 4.73 35.96 -20.55
C PHE A 797 4.24 35.06 -19.41
N ASN A 798 4.91 33.92 -19.27
CA ASN A 798 4.73 32.95 -18.20
C ASN A 798 6.07 32.60 -17.57
N ILE A 799 6.13 32.65 -16.24
CA ILE A 799 7.23 32.13 -15.43
C ILE A 799 6.72 30.89 -14.70
N TYR A 800 7.26 29.72 -15.02
CA TYR A 800 6.89 28.45 -14.40
C TYR A 800 7.90 28.10 -13.31
N LEU A 801 7.48 28.09 -12.05
CA LEU A 801 8.34 27.79 -10.91
C LEU A 801 8.21 26.30 -10.57
N ASP A 802 9.12 25.48 -11.07
CA ASP A 802 9.09 24.04 -10.80
C ASP A 802 10.48 23.42 -10.97
N ALA A 803 11.02 22.91 -9.87
CA ALA A 803 12.38 22.38 -9.79
C ALA A 803 12.54 20.96 -10.31
N THR A 804 11.44 20.27 -10.64
CA THR A 804 11.49 18.85 -11.00
C THR A 804 10.79 18.52 -12.31
N ILE A 805 10.10 19.49 -12.92
CA ILE A 805 9.61 19.35 -14.30
C ILE A 805 10.73 19.65 -15.31
N ARG A 806 10.80 18.82 -16.36
CA ARG A 806 11.65 19.07 -17.51
C ARG A 806 10.91 19.91 -18.57
N PRO A 807 11.62 20.73 -19.37
CA PRO A 807 11.01 21.56 -20.41
C PRO A 807 10.10 20.77 -21.35
N GLU A 808 10.54 19.59 -21.79
CA GLU A 808 9.80 18.72 -22.71
C GLU A 808 8.46 18.28 -22.13
N ARG A 809 8.42 18.01 -20.82
CA ARG A 809 7.17 17.65 -20.13
C ARG A 809 6.25 18.85 -19.98
N LEU A 810 6.78 20.02 -19.66
CA LEU A 810 5.98 21.24 -19.54
C LEU A 810 5.37 21.64 -20.89
N LYS A 811 6.17 21.56 -21.95
CA LYS A 811 5.75 21.72 -23.35
C LYS A 811 4.61 20.78 -23.72
N LEU A 812 4.77 19.48 -23.43
CA LEU A 812 3.72 18.49 -23.65
C LEU A 812 2.42 18.83 -22.91
N LYS A 813 2.51 19.29 -21.66
CA LYS A 813 1.34 19.71 -20.88
C LYS A 813 0.64 20.95 -21.44
N LEU A 814 1.39 21.86 -22.05
CA LEU A 814 0.83 23.10 -22.61
C LEU A 814 0.39 22.93 -24.08
N GLY A 815 0.79 21.84 -24.74
CA GLY A 815 0.71 21.72 -26.19
C GLY A 815 1.56 22.78 -26.88
N TYR A 816 2.76 23.05 -26.34
CA TYR A 816 3.68 24.08 -26.81
C TYR A 816 4.91 23.44 -27.46
N ASP A 817 5.11 23.67 -28.76
CA ASP A 817 6.17 23.00 -29.53
C ASP A 817 7.43 23.86 -29.75
N ASP A 818 7.39 25.12 -29.31
CA ASP A 818 8.43 26.10 -29.60
C ASP A 818 9.46 26.23 -28.46
N SER A 819 10.47 27.09 -28.63
CA SER A 819 11.63 27.21 -27.76
C SER A 819 11.27 27.81 -26.39
N MET A 820 11.75 27.18 -25.32
CA MET A 820 11.54 27.58 -23.93
C MET A 820 12.87 28.01 -23.31
N LEU A 821 12.83 29.09 -22.52
CA LEU A 821 13.98 29.51 -21.73
C LEU A 821 13.97 28.79 -20.39
N VAL A 822 15.07 28.16 -20.01
CA VAL A 822 15.26 27.51 -18.71
C VAL A 822 16.24 28.33 -17.89
N ILE A 823 15.79 28.83 -16.75
CA ILE A 823 16.64 29.53 -15.77
C ILE A 823 16.83 28.61 -14.57
N GLN A 824 18.06 28.47 -14.10
CA GLN A 824 18.39 27.74 -12.88
C GLN A 824 19.38 28.53 -12.05
N GLN A 825 19.20 28.51 -10.73
CA GLN A 825 20.24 28.96 -9.81
C GLN A 825 21.33 27.90 -9.65
N SER A 826 22.57 28.34 -9.41
CA SER A 826 23.69 27.46 -9.06
C SER A 826 23.30 26.49 -7.93
N ARG A 827 23.57 25.20 -8.13
CA ARG A 827 23.17 24.18 -7.16
C ARG A 827 23.94 24.35 -5.84
N PRO A 828 23.25 24.25 -4.69
CA PRO A 828 23.92 24.33 -3.40
C PRO A 828 24.66 23.02 -3.10
N ASP A 829 25.57 23.10 -2.13
CA ASP A 829 26.28 21.93 -1.60
C ASP A 829 25.37 21.11 -0.68
N TYR A 830 25.36 19.79 -0.89
CA TYR A 830 24.63 18.78 -0.11
C TYR A 830 25.57 17.84 0.66
N SER A 831 26.83 18.23 0.88
CA SER A 831 27.81 17.49 1.69
C SER A 831 27.35 17.15 3.10
N ASN A 832 26.42 17.92 3.66
CA ASN A 832 25.80 17.72 4.97
C ASN A 832 24.54 16.82 4.95
N LEU A 833 24.09 16.37 3.78
CA LEU A 833 22.92 15.51 3.62
C LEU A 833 23.34 14.06 3.41
N ARG A 834 22.79 13.17 4.23
CA ARG A 834 22.88 11.72 4.07
C ARG A 834 21.54 11.18 3.58
N VAL A 835 21.54 10.45 2.48
CA VAL A 835 20.36 9.74 1.96
C VAL A 835 20.58 8.25 2.18
N VAL A 836 19.75 7.62 3.01
CA VAL A 836 19.83 6.20 3.34
C VAL A 836 18.68 5.48 2.65
N ASN A 837 19.00 4.65 1.67
CA ASN A 837 18.06 3.76 1.01
C ASN A 837 17.85 2.51 1.88
N VAL A 838 16.70 2.41 2.54
CA VAL A 838 16.35 1.29 3.41
C VAL A 838 15.62 0.22 2.58
N VAL A 839 16.35 -0.83 2.21
CA VAL A 839 15.90 -1.92 1.34
C VAL A 839 15.43 -3.16 2.13
N GLY A 840 14.90 -4.16 1.45
CA GLY A 840 14.42 -5.41 2.07
C GLY A 840 12.93 -5.40 2.41
N LEU A 841 12.24 -4.30 2.11
CA LEU A 841 10.79 -4.11 2.31
C LEU A 841 9.99 -4.16 0.99
N GLY A 842 10.65 -4.32 -0.16
CA GLY A 842 10.01 -4.29 -1.46
C GLY A 842 9.57 -2.87 -1.85
N LYS A 843 8.58 -2.77 -2.75
CA LYS A 843 8.07 -1.48 -3.26
C LYS A 843 7.17 -0.72 -2.26
N LEU A 844 6.79 -1.36 -1.14
CA LEU A 844 5.81 -0.88 -0.16
C LEU A 844 4.54 -0.24 -0.77
N PRO A 845 3.69 -1.04 -1.44
CA PRO A 845 2.45 -0.54 -2.05
C PRO A 845 1.42 -0.09 -0.99
N LYS A 846 0.39 0.64 -1.45
CA LYS A 846 -0.77 1.09 -0.64
C LYS A 846 -1.53 -0.03 0.08
N LYS A 847 -1.47 -1.25 -0.43
CA LYS A 847 -2.09 -2.44 0.18
C LYS A 847 -0.98 -3.37 0.63
N ARG A 848 -0.80 -3.49 1.94
CA ARG A 848 0.25 -4.31 2.58
C ARG A 848 -0.40 -5.50 3.27
N SER A 849 0.29 -6.63 3.32
CA SER A 849 -0.11 -7.75 4.16
C SER A 849 0.15 -7.41 5.64
N SER A 850 -0.55 -8.07 6.56
CA SER A 850 -0.34 -7.87 8.00
C SER A 850 1.13 -8.03 8.44
N SER A 851 1.83 -9.02 7.87
CA SER A 851 3.25 -9.23 8.12
C SER A 851 4.12 -8.07 7.63
N LEU A 852 3.83 -7.49 6.46
CA LEU A 852 4.59 -6.36 5.95
C LEU A 852 4.29 -5.08 6.74
N THR A 853 3.04 -4.88 7.16
CA THR A 853 2.64 -3.77 8.03
C THR A 853 3.40 -3.81 9.35
N TYR A 854 3.44 -4.97 10.02
CA TYR A 854 4.20 -5.14 11.27
C TYR A 854 5.69 -4.79 11.11
N ARG A 855 6.31 -5.24 10.01
CA ARG A 855 7.72 -4.93 9.70
C ARG A 855 7.96 -3.44 9.49
N VAL A 856 7.05 -2.77 8.78
CA VAL A 856 7.13 -1.32 8.55
C VAL A 856 6.96 -0.55 9.86
N ASP A 857 6.00 -0.95 10.69
CA ASP A 857 5.75 -0.30 11.99
C ASP A 857 6.97 -0.45 12.92
N ALA A 858 7.59 -1.64 12.95
CA ALA A 858 8.82 -1.85 13.71
C ALA A 858 9.98 -0.94 13.23
N LEU A 859 10.10 -0.74 11.92
CA LEU A 859 11.07 0.20 11.36
C LEU A 859 10.74 1.65 11.73
N LYS A 860 9.46 2.07 11.65
CA LYS A 860 9.03 3.42 12.07
C LYS A 860 9.40 3.70 13.52
N GLU A 861 9.11 2.77 14.42
CA GLU A 861 9.47 2.87 15.85
C GLU A 861 10.98 2.98 16.06
N THR A 862 11.76 2.27 15.25
CA THR A 862 13.22 2.31 15.34
C THR A 862 13.78 3.64 14.88
N LEU A 863 13.30 4.17 13.74
CA LEU A 863 13.72 5.47 13.23
C LEU A 863 13.34 6.63 14.17
N LEU A 864 12.20 6.52 14.86
CA LEU A 864 11.78 7.47 15.90
C LEU A 864 12.73 7.49 17.11
N LYS A 865 13.32 6.34 17.48
CA LYS A 865 14.29 6.25 18.57
C LYS A 865 15.67 6.79 18.21
N ILE A 866 16.05 6.70 16.93
CA ILE A 866 17.37 7.12 16.44
C ILE A 866 17.41 8.62 16.12
N SER A 867 16.30 9.17 15.62
CA SER A 867 16.21 10.57 15.20
C SER A 867 15.70 11.47 16.32
N LYS A 868 16.19 12.71 16.43
CA LYS A 868 15.70 13.64 17.48
C LYS A 868 14.30 14.15 17.15
N LYS A 869 14.04 14.44 15.88
CA LYS A 869 12.78 14.97 15.34
C LYS A 869 12.54 14.43 13.93
N LEU A 870 11.94 13.25 13.86
CA LEU A 870 11.62 12.57 12.61
C LEU A 870 10.33 13.12 11.96
N GLY A 871 10.39 13.44 10.67
CA GLY A 871 9.22 13.56 9.81
C GLY A 871 8.93 12.24 9.10
N ILE A 872 7.68 11.77 9.10
CA ILE A 872 7.29 10.55 8.38
C ILE A 872 6.38 10.90 7.21
N ILE A 873 6.72 10.44 6.01
CA ILE A 873 5.91 10.51 4.80
C ILE A 873 5.47 9.09 4.42
N GLU A 874 4.17 8.90 4.22
CA GLU A 874 3.52 7.61 3.98
C GLU A 874 2.36 7.79 2.98
N TRP A 875 1.80 6.68 2.48
CA TRP A 875 0.55 6.74 1.72
C TRP A 875 -0.57 7.33 2.56
N LYS A 876 -1.25 8.36 2.05
CA LYS A 876 -2.42 9.01 2.70
C LYS A 876 -3.50 8.05 3.22
N GLN A 877 -3.67 6.88 2.60
CA GLN A 877 -4.65 5.86 3.01
C GLN A 877 -4.22 5.05 4.25
N ILE A 878 -2.93 5.10 4.60
CA ILE A 878 -2.29 4.33 5.67
C ILE A 878 -1.79 5.28 6.77
N ALA A 879 -1.37 6.49 6.40
CA ALA A 879 -0.88 7.52 7.33
C ALA A 879 -1.85 7.68 8.51
N SER A 880 -1.30 7.53 9.72
CA SER A 880 -2.05 7.64 10.97
C SER A 880 -1.74 8.94 11.71
N GLU A 881 -2.73 9.40 12.46
CA GLU A 881 -2.58 10.47 13.45
C GLU A 881 -2.78 9.85 14.84
N ALA A 882 -1.73 9.86 15.64
CA ALA A 882 -1.72 9.47 17.05
C ALA A 882 -1.28 10.67 17.92
N GLU A 883 -1.55 10.61 19.23
CA GLU A 883 -1.29 11.71 20.17
C GLU A 883 0.21 12.07 20.25
N ASP A 884 1.09 11.12 19.96
CA ASP A 884 2.56 11.21 19.97
C ASP A 884 3.19 11.23 18.58
N ARG A 885 2.42 10.98 17.50
CA ARG A 885 2.95 10.84 16.13
C ARG A 885 1.96 11.27 15.06
N ILE A 886 2.40 12.18 14.19
CA ILE A 886 1.64 12.60 13.01
C ILE A 886 2.39 12.13 11.76
N GLU A 887 1.77 11.26 10.97
CA GLU A 887 2.28 10.82 9.67
C GLU A 887 1.67 11.63 8.53
N TYR A 888 2.45 11.90 7.50
CA TYR A 888 2.09 12.81 6.41
C TYR A 888 1.92 12.08 5.08
N GLY A 889 1.03 12.57 4.22
CA GLY A 889 0.74 11.91 2.94
C GLY A 889 1.72 12.27 1.81
N HIS A 890 2.21 11.29 1.05
CA HIS A 890 2.82 11.53 -0.27
C HIS A 890 1.92 12.40 -1.15
N PHE A 891 2.51 13.24 -2.01
CA PHE A 891 1.83 14.17 -2.93
C PHE A 891 1.00 15.30 -2.29
N VAL A 892 0.75 15.27 -0.98
CA VAL A 892 -0.04 16.28 -0.28
C VAL A 892 0.86 17.06 0.68
N ASP A 893 1.36 16.38 1.70
CA ASP A 893 2.14 17.00 2.77
C ASP A 893 3.65 16.98 2.47
N GLY A 894 4.10 16.08 1.59
CA GLY A 894 5.43 16.13 0.98
C GLY A 894 5.67 17.38 0.11
N ARG A 895 4.64 18.23 -0.06
CA ARG A 895 4.65 19.44 -0.90
C ARG A 895 4.10 20.67 -0.17
N GLY A 896 4.43 21.87 -0.66
CA GLY A 896 3.77 23.13 -0.29
C GLY A 896 3.89 23.70 1.14
N VAL A 897 4.40 22.98 2.15
CA VAL A 897 4.48 23.49 3.55
C VAL A 897 5.86 23.26 4.17
N ASN A 898 6.36 24.20 4.98
CA ASN A 898 7.67 24.10 5.65
C ASN A 898 7.64 23.23 6.93
N ARG A 899 6.77 22.21 7.02
CA ARG A 899 6.56 21.41 8.24
C ARG A 899 7.78 20.60 8.68
N PHE A 900 8.66 20.27 7.73
CA PHE A 900 9.85 19.47 7.98
C PHE A 900 11.14 20.31 8.09
N SER A 901 11.01 21.65 8.13
CA SER A 901 12.16 22.56 8.08
C SER A 901 13.11 22.42 9.28
N ASP A 902 12.55 21.96 10.38
CA ASP A 902 13.11 21.84 11.71
C ASP A 902 13.30 20.37 12.12
N CYS A 903 12.98 19.42 11.23
CA CYS A 903 13.32 18.01 11.39
C CYS A 903 14.80 17.78 11.11
N ASP A 904 15.45 16.91 11.88
CA ASP A 904 16.81 16.41 11.59
C ASP A 904 16.78 15.23 10.61
N ALA A 905 15.66 14.49 10.57
CA ALA A 905 15.45 13.41 9.62
C ALA A 905 14.04 13.38 9.01
N ILE A 906 13.94 12.87 7.78
CA ILE A 906 12.66 12.49 7.16
C ILE A 906 12.74 11.02 6.73
N ALA A 907 11.69 10.25 6.98
CA ALA A 907 11.53 8.89 6.47
C ALA A 907 10.34 8.82 5.51
N SER A 908 10.60 8.44 4.25
CA SER A 908 9.61 8.28 3.19
C SER A 908 9.36 6.79 2.93
N PHE A 909 8.12 6.34 3.10
CA PHE A 909 7.74 4.93 3.03
C PHE A 909 7.02 4.56 1.74
N GLY A 910 7.74 3.86 0.85
CA GLY A 910 7.20 3.38 -0.42
C GLY A 910 7.54 4.26 -1.61
N ILE A 911 7.46 3.65 -2.79
CA ILE A 911 7.76 4.35 -4.05
C ILE A 911 6.57 5.26 -4.36
N PRO A 912 6.74 6.59 -4.44
CA PRO A 912 5.62 7.50 -4.66
C PRO A 912 5.23 7.51 -6.15
N TYR A 913 4.39 6.55 -6.55
CA TYR A 913 3.82 6.48 -7.91
C TYR A 913 2.33 6.87 -7.94
N GLN A 914 1.94 7.57 -9.00
CA GLN A 914 0.54 7.92 -9.29
C GLN A 914 -0.22 6.72 -9.89
N ASN A 915 -1.53 6.85 -10.09
CA ASN A 915 -2.32 5.79 -10.74
C ASN A 915 -1.82 5.58 -12.18
N ILE A 916 -1.16 4.45 -12.44
CA ILE A 916 -0.53 4.12 -13.72
C ILE A 916 -1.54 4.17 -14.89
N GLY A 917 -2.76 3.68 -14.68
CA GLY A 917 -3.80 3.70 -15.73
C GLY A 917 -4.24 5.13 -16.07
N ALA A 918 -4.39 5.99 -15.06
CA ALA A 918 -4.70 7.40 -15.28
C ALA A 918 -3.54 8.15 -15.95
N VAL A 919 -2.29 7.84 -15.57
CA VAL A 919 -1.09 8.41 -16.22
C VAL A 919 -1.00 8.00 -17.67
N ALA A 920 -1.28 6.73 -18.00
CA ALA A 920 -1.32 6.24 -19.38
C ALA A 920 -2.40 6.96 -20.21
N ALA A 921 -3.62 7.09 -19.65
CA ALA A 921 -4.69 7.84 -20.29
C ALA A 921 -4.32 9.31 -20.50
N HIS A 922 -3.71 9.97 -19.51
CA HIS A 922 -3.26 11.35 -19.65
C HIS A 922 -2.23 11.50 -20.76
N LEU A 923 -1.25 10.59 -20.81
CA LEU A 923 -0.21 10.62 -21.83
C LEU A 923 -0.78 10.39 -23.24
N GLN A 924 -1.74 9.48 -23.38
CA GLN A 924 -2.46 9.26 -24.63
C GLN A 924 -3.22 10.52 -25.08
N VAL A 925 -3.93 11.19 -24.16
CA VAL A 925 -4.65 12.43 -24.48
C VAL A 925 -3.69 13.56 -24.88
N MET A 926 -2.56 13.74 -24.17
CA MET A 926 -1.60 14.81 -24.47
C MET A 926 -0.82 14.55 -25.77
N THR A 927 -0.52 13.29 -26.11
CA THR A 927 0.29 12.95 -27.28
C THR A 927 -0.54 12.61 -28.52
N GLY A 928 -1.83 12.32 -28.35
CA GLY A 928 -2.71 11.77 -29.39
C GLY A 928 -2.32 10.35 -29.86
N LYS A 929 -1.37 9.69 -29.18
CA LYS A 929 -0.85 8.36 -29.55
C LYS A 929 -1.33 7.32 -28.56
N GLN A 930 -1.62 6.12 -29.04
CA GLN A 930 -2.00 5.00 -28.19
C GLN A 930 -0.85 4.66 -27.22
N VAL A 931 -1.17 4.47 -25.95
CA VAL A 931 -0.20 4.13 -24.90
C VAL A 931 -0.57 2.78 -24.29
N ASN A 932 0.36 1.83 -24.28
CA ASN A 932 0.12 0.49 -23.75
C ASN A 932 0.71 0.34 -22.35
N VAL A 933 -0.06 -0.28 -21.44
CA VAL A 933 0.41 -0.59 -20.09
C VAL A 933 1.10 -1.96 -20.09
N GLY A 934 2.32 -2.04 -19.56
CA GLY A 934 3.05 -3.31 -19.40
C GLY A 934 4.24 -3.53 -20.35
N ASN A 935 4.48 -2.61 -21.30
CA ASN A 935 5.70 -2.61 -22.10
C ASN A 935 6.78 -1.74 -21.43
N SER A 936 7.92 -2.34 -21.07
CA SER A 936 9.01 -1.68 -20.32
C SER A 936 9.81 -0.66 -21.13
N GLU A 937 9.76 -0.71 -22.46
CA GLU A 937 10.49 0.20 -23.36
C GLU A 937 9.68 1.42 -23.81
N ASP A 938 8.42 1.51 -23.38
CA ASP A 938 7.46 2.49 -23.88
C ASP A 938 7.61 3.88 -23.23
N ILE A 939 7.12 4.91 -23.91
CA ILE A 939 7.10 6.31 -23.47
C ILE A 939 6.51 6.47 -22.05
N LEU A 940 5.57 5.60 -21.70
CA LEU A 940 4.94 5.54 -20.38
C LEU A 940 5.94 5.25 -19.25
N GLN A 941 6.85 4.29 -19.43
CA GLN A 941 7.80 3.90 -18.37
C GLN A 941 8.77 5.05 -18.07
N LYS A 942 9.27 5.71 -19.12
CA LYS A 942 10.12 6.91 -18.98
C LYS A 942 9.37 8.01 -18.22
N TYR A 943 8.13 8.28 -18.62
CA TYR A 943 7.28 9.28 -17.98
C TYR A 943 7.01 8.96 -16.50
N LEU A 944 6.72 7.70 -16.16
CA LEU A 944 6.52 7.25 -14.78
C LEU A 944 7.79 7.38 -13.93
N THR A 945 8.94 6.96 -14.45
CA THR A 945 10.23 7.09 -13.76
C THR A 945 10.54 8.56 -13.46
N GLU A 946 10.32 9.46 -14.41
CA GLU A 946 10.51 10.89 -14.18
C GLU A 946 9.57 11.45 -13.11
N LEU A 947 8.30 11.03 -13.08
CA LEU A 947 7.36 11.43 -12.04
C LEU A 947 7.78 10.95 -10.64
N ILE A 948 8.24 9.71 -10.53
CA ILE A 948 8.72 9.12 -9.27
C ILE A 948 9.96 9.86 -8.77
N ARG A 949 10.97 10.03 -9.64
CA ARG A 949 12.20 10.76 -9.31
C ARG A 949 11.91 12.20 -8.88
N ALA A 950 11.01 12.88 -9.59
CA ALA A 950 10.57 14.22 -9.27
C ALA A 950 9.92 14.31 -7.88
N GLU A 951 9.11 13.33 -7.47
CA GLU A 951 8.52 13.31 -6.13
C GLU A 951 9.58 13.05 -5.05
N ILE A 952 10.50 12.10 -5.28
CA ILE A 952 11.59 11.81 -4.33
C ILE A 952 12.47 13.04 -4.08
N ILE A 953 12.86 13.78 -5.14
CA ILE A 953 13.64 15.02 -5.01
C ILE A 953 12.85 16.08 -4.24
N GLN A 954 11.54 16.19 -4.48
CA GLN A 954 10.68 17.13 -3.76
C GLN A 954 10.60 16.81 -2.27
N GLU A 955 10.45 15.54 -1.89
CA GLU A 955 10.41 15.08 -0.50
C GLU A 955 11.76 15.32 0.20
N ILE A 956 12.89 14.99 -0.43
CA ILE A 956 14.24 15.28 0.10
C ILE A 956 14.41 16.78 0.32
N GLY A 957 13.99 17.60 -0.64
CA GLY A 957 14.07 19.06 -0.57
C GLY A 957 13.30 19.69 0.60
N ARG A 958 12.45 18.95 1.31
CA ARG A 958 11.74 19.41 2.51
C ARG A 958 12.62 19.49 3.75
N LEU A 959 13.72 18.73 3.82
CA LEU A 959 14.73 18.88 4.87
C LEU A 959 15.50 20.19 4.77
N ARG A 960 15.50 20.90 3.64
CA ARG A 960 16.24 22.17 3.47
C ARG A 960 17.71 22.07 3.87
N ALA A 961 18.37 20.96 3.56
CA ALA A 961 19.73 20.69 4.05
C ALA A 961 20.74 21.78 3.70
N HIS A 962 20.63 22.36 2.51
CA HIS A 962 21.44 23.48 2.05
C HIS A 962 21.33 24.76 2.88
N ARG A 963 20.22 24.95 3.63
CA ARG A 963 20.04 26.10 4.54
C ARG A 963 20.65 25.85 5.91
N ARG A 964 21.08 24.63 6.19
CA ARG A 964 21.61 24.16 7.48
C ARG A 964 22.97 23.49 7.31
N PRO A 965 23.97 24.15 6.68
CA PRO A 965 25.24 23.51 6.31
C PRO A 965 26.08 23.03 7.52
N GLN A 966 25.75 23.49 8.73
CA GLN A 966 26.41 23.09 9.98
C GLN A 966 25.73 21.89 10.66
N GLU A 967 24.61 21.40 10.13
CA GLU A 967 23.87 20.25 10.65
C GLU A 967 24.00 19.07 9.69
N GLU A 968 24.32 17.89 10.23
CA GLU A 968 24.17 16.63 9.48
C GLU A 968 22.72 16.18 9.51
N LEU A 969 22.13 15.98 8.33
CA LEU A 969 20.71 15.66 8.16
C LEU A 969 20.55 14.35 7.42
N THR A 970 19.51 13.59 7.75
CA THR A 970 19.30 12.25 7.16
C THR A 970 17.95 12.12 6.49
N PHE A 971 17.92 11.65 5.25
CA PHE A 971 16.71 11.25 4.55
C PHE A 971 16.68 9.73 4.39
N TYR A 972 15.73 9.05 5.03
CA TYR A 972 15.49 7.62 4.87
C TYR A 972 14.47 7.40 3.76
N PHE A 973 14.87 6.71 2.70
CA PHE A 973 13.96 6.25 1.66
C PHE A 973 13.70 4.76 1.86
N CYS A 974 12.52 4.40 2.37
CA CYS A 974 12.18 3.04 2.74
C CYS A 974 11.43 2.34 1.60
N ALA A 975 12.14 1.89 0.58
CA ALA A 975 11.65 0.99 -0.46
C ALA A 975 12.79 0.48 -1.35
N ASP A 976 12.58 -0.66 -1.99
CA ASP A 976 13.52 -1.22 -2.97
C ASP A 976 13.45 -0.42 -4.28
N TYR A 977 14.26 0.65 -4.37
CA TYR A 977 14.37 1.52 -5.55
C TYR A 977 15.80 2.04 -5.71
N ASP A 978 16.25 2.23 -6.95
CA ASP A 978 17.59 2.78 -7.22
C ASP A 978 17.59 4.32 -7.09
N LEU A 979 18.42 4.82 -6.18
CA LEU A 979 18.60 6.24 -5.88
C LEU A 979 19.89 6.83 -6.45
N SER A 980 20.62 6.10 -7.29
CA SER A 980 21.86 6.56 -7.95
C SER A 980 21.71 7.91 -8.67
N PHE A 981 20.53 8.15 -9.25
CA PHE A 981 20.21 9.41 -9.93
C PHE A 981 20.31 10.65 -9.03
N LEU A 982 20.31 10.50 -7.70
CA LEU A 982 20.48 11.62 -6.77
C LEU A 982 21.89 12.20 -6.79
N LEU A 983 22.92 11.43 -7.16
CA LEU A 983 24.30 11.93 -7.27
C LEU A 983 24.39 13.01 -8.35
N ASP A 984 23.63 12.84 -9.43
CA ASP A 984 23.55 13.82 -10.51
C ASP A 984 22.68 15.02 -10.15
N GLU A 985 21.79 14.92 -9.15
CA GLU A 985 20.79 15.95 -8.81
C GLU A 985 21.16 16.76 -7.55
N LEU A 986 21.90 16.16 -6.61
CA LEU A 986 22.28 16.69 -5.30
C LEU A 986 23.81 16.64 -5.14
N PRO A 987 24.56 17.67 -5.56
CA PRO A 987 26.02 17.67 -5.49
C PRO A 987 26.53 17.49 -4.05
N GLY A 988 27.41 16.51 -3.83
CA GLY A 988 28.04 16.25 -2.52
C GLY A 988 27.23 15.35 -1.58
N VAL A 989 26.02 14.91 -1.96
CA VAL A 989 25.19 14.03 -1.12
C VAL A 989 25.90 12.71 -0.80
N LYS A 990 25.77 12.24 0.45
CA LYS A 990 26.21 10.90 0.85
C LYS A 990 25.07 9.92 0.65
N LEU A 991 25.22 8.97 -0.27
CA LEU A 991 24.21 7.94 -0.55
C LEU A 991 24.63 6.61 0.09
N GLU A 992 23.76 6.04 0.92
CA GLU A 992 23.99 4.76 1.60
C GLU A 992 22.84 3.80 1.28
N VAL A 993 23.12 2.51 1.23
CA VAL A 993 22.09 1.46 1.10
C VAL A 993 22.19 0.54 2.30
N VAL A 994 21.10 0.42 3.05
CA VAL A 994 21.03 -0.34 4.30
C VAL A 994 19.83 -1.27 4.24
N ASP A 995 19.98 -2.53 4.66
CA ASP A 995 18.82 -3.45 4.77
C ASP A 995 18.01 -3.10 6.02
N ALA A 996 16.67 -3.12 5.91
CA ALA A 996 15.77 -2.82 7.02
C ALA A 996 16.06 -3.70 8.26
N CYS A 997 16.47 -4.96 8.05
CA CYS A 997 16.84 -5.89 9.11
C CYS A 997 18.04 -5.41 9.94
N THR A 998 18.98 -4.70 9.31
CA THR A 998 20.18 -4.15 9.97
C THR A 998 19.84 -2.99 10.90
N LEU A 999 18.80 -2.20 10.56
CA LEU A 999 18.29 -1.16 11.45
C LEU A 999 17.42 -1.77 12.57
N CYS A 1000 16.57 -2.72 12.21
CA CYS A 1000 15.60 -3.36 13.10
C CYS A 1000 15.36 -4.79 12.65
N THR A 1001 15.70 -5.77 13.50
CA THR A 1001 15.56 -7.19 13.16
C THR A 1001 14.10 -7.55 12.84
N GLU A 1002 13.14 -6.97 13.56
CA GLU A 1002 11.70 -7.16 13.35
C GLU A 1002 11.21 -6.57 12.01
N ALA A 1003 11.95 -5.65 11.40
CA ALA A 1003 11.69 -5.14 10.06
C ALA A 1003 12.21 -6.09 8.95
N GLY A 1004 13.09 -7.04 9.29
CA GLY A 1004 13.62 -8.06 8.38
C GLY A 1004 12.56 -9.05 7.89
N SER A 1005 12.87 -9.79 6.83
CA SER A 1005 12.05 -10.92 6.36
C SER A 1005 12.01 -12.04 7.40
N ARG A 1006 11.03 -12.94 7.29
CA ARG A 1006 10.89 -14.09 8.20
C ARG A 1006 12.15 -14.96 8.27
N ASP A 1007 12.85 -15.10 7.14
CA ASP A 1007 14.07 -15.88 7.05
C ASP A 1007 15.25 -15.17 7.72
N GLN A 1008 15.37 -13.85 7.54
CA GLN A 1008 16.37 -13.03 8.24
C GLN A 1008 16.15 -13.06 9.76
N GLN A 1009 14.92 -12.84 10.23
CA GLN A 1009 14.55 -12.94 11.65
C GLN A 1009 14.87 -14.32 12.23
N THR A 1010 14.53 -15.40 11.50
CA THR A 1010 14.82 -16.78 11.93
C THR A 1010 16.32 -17.03 12.02
N GLY A 1011 17.10 -16.57 11.03
CA GLY A 1011 18.56 -16.73 11.01
C GLY A 1011 19.22 -16.04 12.19
N HIS A 1012 18.81 -14.79 12.48
CA HIS A 1012 19.33 -14.02 13.61
C HIS A 1012 19.01 -14.69 14.95
N ALA A 1013 17.75 -15.15 15.12
CA ALA A 1013 17.35 -15.85 16.33
C ALA A 1013 18.14 -17.16 16.55
N ILE A 1014 18.34 -17.97 15.50
CA ILE A 1014 19.05 -19.27 15.60
C ILE A 1014 20.46 -19.08 16.14
N VAL A 1015 21.15 -18.03 15.72
CA VAL A 1015 22.50 -17.76 16.18
C VAL A 1015 22.50 -17.24 17.58
N ASN A 1016 21.67 -16.27 17.93
CA ASN A 1016 21.66 -15.73 19.29
C ASN A 1016 21.40 -16.88 20.29
N ALA A 1017 20.55 -17.83 19.91
CA ALA A 1017 20.34 -19.07 20.64
C ALA A 1017 21.55 -20.01 20.64
N PHE A 1018 22.25 -20.17 19.52
CA PHE A 1018 23.49 -20.97 19.42
C PHE A 1018 24.60 -20.39 20.32
N THR A 1019 24.86 -19.08 20.21
CA THR A 1019 25.84 -18.33 21.00
C THR A 1019 25.53 -18.46 22.50
N HIS A 1020 24.28 -18.23 22.89
CA HIS A 1020 23.83 -18.40 24.28
C HIS A 1020 24.08 -19.84 24.78
N LEU A 1021 23.77 -20.87 23.99
CA LEU A 1021 24.01 -22.27 24.37
C LEU A 1021 25.50 -22.63 24.45
N TRP A 1022 26.31 -22.06 23.57
CA TRP A 1022 27.76 -22.27 23.56
C TRP A 1022 28.44 -21.62 24.78
N GLN A 1023 28.11 -20.35 25.06
CA GLN A 1023 28.62 -19.60 26.22
C GLN A 1023 28.17 -20.23 27.55
N SER A 1024 26.97 -20.77 27.62
CA SER A 1024 26.45 -21.46 28.80
C SER A 1024 26.94 -22.93 28.92
N HIS A 1025 27.80 -23.40 28.01
CA HIS A 1025 28.31 -24.77 27.95
C HIS A 1025 27.21 -25.84 27.93
N GLN A 1026 26.05 -25.52 27.36
CA GLN A 1026 24.93 -26.44 27.23
C GLN A 1026 24.98 -27.23 25.93
N LYS A 1027 24.29 -28.37 25.90
CA LYS A 1027 24.25 -29.22 24.70
C LYS A 1027 23.54 -28.51 23.55
N ILE A 1028 24.32 -28.04 22.58
CA ILE A 1028 23.82 -27.39 21.38
C ILE A 1028 23.08 -28.42 20.51
N GLY A 1029 21.77 -28.27 20.34
CA GLY A 1029 20.95 -29.17 19.53
C GLY A 1029 19.73 -28.46 18.95
N GLN A 1030 19.17 -28.99 17.87
CA GLN A 1030 18.02 -28.37 17.19
C GLN A 1030 16.87 -28.07 18.15
N THR A 1031 16.56 -29.00 19.06
CA THR A 1031 15.49 -28.86 20.05
C THR A 1031 15.78 -27.76 21.07
N ALA A 1032 17.05 -27.60 21.47
CA ALA A 1032 17.45 -26.56 22.41
C ALA A 1032 17.38 -25.17 21.76
N ILE A 1033 17.86 -25.04 20.53
CA ILE A 1033 17.75 -23.79 19.77
C ILE A 1033 16.28 -23.46 19.48
N ALA A 1034 15.51 -24.43 19.02
CA ALA A 1034 14.08 -24.26 18.76
C ALA A 1034 13.32 -23.77 20.00
N LYS A 1035 13.69 -24.25 21.19
CA LYS A 1035 13.11 -23.82 22.46
C LYS A 1035 13.47 -22.37 22.83
N ILE A 1036 14.71 -21.92 22.53
CA ILE A 1036 15.14 -20.56 22.84
C ILE A 1036 14.47 -19.54 21.91
N ILE A 1037 14.33 -19.87 20.62
CA ILE A 1037 13.77 -18.97 19.61
C ILE A 1037 12.25 -19.11 19.45
N ASP A 1038 11.61 -19.84 20.35
CA ASP A 1038 10.17 -20.16 20.34
C ASP A 1038 9.66 -20.65 18.97
N THR A 1039 10.34 -21.64 18.40
CA THR A 1039 9.95 -22.26 17.12
C THR A 1039 9.97 -23.78 17.19
N THR A 1040 9.62 -24.44 16.07
CA THR A 1040 9.64 -25.90 15.99
C THR A 1040 11.02 -26.43 15.58
N GLN A 1041 11.42 -27.57 16.15
CA GLN A 1041 12.64 -28.28 15.72
C GLN A 1041 12.61 -28.63 14.22
N GLY A 1042 11.42 -28.94 13.68
CA GLY A 1042 11.22 -29.15 12.24
C GLY A 1042 11.53 -27.91 11.39
N TRP A 1043 11.21 -26.72 11.88
CA TRP A 1043 11.54 -25.45 11.21
C TRP A 1043 13.05 -25.19 11.21
N VAL A 1044 13.75 -25.38 12.34
CA VAL A 1044 15.23 -25.27 12.41
C VAL A 1044 15.91 -26.30 11.50
N SER A 1045 15.40 -27.52 11.46
CA SER A 1045 15.90 -28.58 10.56
C SER A 1045 15.72 -28.21 9.09
N ARG A 1046 14.53 -27.72 8.70
CA ARG A 1046 14.26 -27.22 7.34
C ARG A 1046 15.13 -26.02 6.98
N PHE A 1047 15.27 -25.06 7.89
CA PHE A 1047 16.09 -23.87 7.68
C PHE A 1047 17.56 -24.23 7.43
N THR A 1048 18.09 -25.23 8.14
CA THR A 1048 19.48 -25.70 8.02
C THR A 1048 19.72 -26.74 6.93
N GLN A 1049 18.70 -27.19 6.18
CA GLN A 1049 18.90 -28.10 5.05
C GLN A 1049 19.72 -27.50 3.91
N ARG A 1050 19.67 -26.18 3.74
CA ARG A 1050 20.52 -25.45 2.78
C ARG A 1050 22.03 -25.65 3.02
N TRP A 1051 22.41 -26.20 4.18
CA TRP A 1051 23.79 -26.48 4.62
C TRP A 1051 24.11 -27.98 4.70
N GLY A 1052 23.39 -28.84 3.96
CA GLY A 1052 23.49 -30.30 4.12
C GLY A 1052 22.86 -30.83 5.42
N GLY A 1053 22.05 -29.99 6.09
CA GLY A 1053 21.34 -30.31 7.34
C GLY A 1053 22.10 -29.95 8.61
N TRP A 1054 21.36 -29.79 9.70
CA TRP A 1054 21.87 -29.38 11.02
C TRP A 1054 23.12 -30.10 11.53
N GLN A 1055 23.24 -31.41 11.31
CA GLN A 1055 24.39 -32.18 11.79
C GLN A 1055 25.67 -31.70 11.11
N HIS A 1056 25.62 -31.35 9.82
CA HIS A 1056 26.75 -30.80 9.08
C HIS A 1056 27.01 -29.36 9.50
N PHE A 1057 25.97 -28.50 9.50
CA PHE A 1057 26.06 -27.11 9.95
C PHE A 1057 26.66 -26.96 11.37
N LYS A 1058 26.15 -27.72 12.34
CA LYS A 1058 26.65 -27.74 13.72
C LYS A 1058 28.11 -28.22 13.80
N LYS A 1059 28.46 -29.29 13.07
CA LYS A 1059 29.81 -29.87 13.11
C LYS A 1059 30.84 -28.95 12.48
N LEU A 1060 30.49 -28.29 11.37
CA LEU A 1060 31.33 -27.33 10.68
C LEU A 1060 31.66 -26.14 11.59
N LEU A 1061 30.64 -25.56 12.23
CA LEU A 1061 30.80 -24.47 13.21
C LEU A 1061 31.67 -24.89 14.40
N LEU A 1062 31.40 -26.05 15.00
CA LEU A 1062 32.18 -26.55 16.14
C LEU A 1062 33.64 -26.88 15.78
N LEU A 1063 33.91 -27.47 14.62
CA LEU A 1063 35.27 -27.83 14.19
C LEU A 1063 36.14 -26.59 13.98
N LEU A 1064 35.58 -25.52 13.44
CA LEU A 1064 36.28 -24.25 13.24
C LEU A 1064 36.49 -23.52 14.57
N LEU A 1065 35.47 -23.46 15.42
CA LEU A 1065 35.56 -22.92 16.79
C LEU A 1065 36.59 -23.66 17.66
N ASP A 1066 36.64 -25.00 17.59
CA ASP A 1066 37.62 -25.81 18.34
C ASP A 1066 39.04 -25.64 17.80
N SER A 1067 39.21 -25.56 16.47
CA SER A 1067 40.54 -25.44 15.84
C SER A 1067 41.15 -24.06 16.10
N LEU A 1068 40.35 -22.99 16.10
CA LEU A 1068 40.77 -21.63 16.44
C LEU A 1068 41.25 -21.47 17.90
N ASN A 1069 40.72 -22.27 18.82
CA ASN A 1069 41.08 -22.25 20.24
C ASN A 1069 42.18 -23.27 20.62
N SER A 1070 42.70 -24.03 19.64
CA SER A 1070 43.74 -25.02 19.87
C SER A 1070 45.14 -24.45 19.64
N GLY A 1071 46.06 -24.65 20.58
CA GLY A 1071 47.47 -24.23 20.44
C GLY A 1071 48.14 -24.97 19.29
N SER A 1072 48.50 -24.24 18.22
CA SER A 1072 49.12 -24.78 17.02
C SER A 1072 50.50 -25.41 17.32
N ASN A 1073 50.61 -26.73 17.10
CA ASN A 1073 51.85 -27.41 16.68
C ASN A 1073 51.61 -28.92 16.53
N LYS A 1074 51.37 -29.38 15.30
CA LYS A 1074 51.67 -30.78 14.92
C LYS A 1074 52.40 -30.82 13.58
N ASN A 1075 53.39 -31.72 13.52
CA ASN A 1075 54.39 -31.84 12.47
C ASN A 1075 53.80 -32.01 11.06
N LEU A 1076 54.45 -31.37 10.09
CA LEU A 1076 54.16 -31.42 8.65
C LEU A 1076 54.22 -32.82 8.01
N ALA A 1077 54.79 -33.79 8.72
CA ALA A 1077 55.15 -35.10 8.19
C ALA A 1077 53.97 -36.07 8.02
N ASP A 1078 52.80 -35.76 8.58
CA ASP A 1078 51.64 -36.67 8.67
C ASP A 1078 50.48 -36.35 7.69
N LEU A 1079 50.63 -35.35 6.81
CA LEU A 1079 49.60 -34.95 5.83
C LEU A 1079 49.88 -35.54 4.45
N THR A 1080 48.84 -36.02 3.77
CA THR A 1080 48.94 -36.40 2.35
C THR A 1080 49.15 -35.18 1.45
N ASP A 1081 49.57 -35.37 0.21
CA ASP A 1081 49.80 -34.24 -0.71
C ASP A 1081 48.51 -33.47 -1.03
N ASP A 1082 47.37 -34.17 -1.09
CA ASP A 1082 46.04 -33.55 -1.23
C ASP A 1082 45.66 -32.71 0.01
N GLU A 1083 45.96 -33.21 1.22
CA GLU A 1083 45.71 -32.48 2.47
C GLU A 1083 46.62 -31.24 2.62
N LYS A 1084 47.87 -31.33 2.15
CA LYS A 1084 48.80 -30.18 2.09
C LYS A 1084 48.33 -29.14 1.06
N TRP A 1085 47.84 -29.58 -0.09
CA TRP A 1085 47.30 -28.71 -1.12
C TRP A 1085 46.05 -27.98 -0.64
N LEU A 1086 45.14 -28.69 0.05
CA LEU A 1086 43.95 -28.10 0.66
C LEU A 1086 44.30 -26.98 1.65
N ALA A 1087 45.22 -27.25 2.58
CA ALA A 1087 45.57 -26.29 3.63
C ALA A 1087 46.36 -25.07 3.11
N ARG A 1088 47.28 -25.28 2.15
CA ARG A 1088 48.22 -24.23 1.70
C ARG A 1088 47.80 -23.48 0.45
N THR A 1089 46.94 -24.08 -0.36
CA THR A 1089 46.64 -23.58 -1.71
C THR A 1089 45.14 -23.41 -1.89
N TYR A 1090 44.35 -24.47 -1.71
CA TYR A 1090 42.92 -24.42 -2.00
C TYR A 1090 42.13 -23.52 -1.07
N PHE A 1091 42.23 -23.67 0.26
CA PHE A 1091 41.50 -22.80 1.18
C PHE A 1091 41.93 -21.33 1.09
N PRO A 1092 43.22 -20.99 0.99
CA PRO A 1092 43.63 -19.61 0.71
C PRO A 1092 43.11 -19.05 -0.62
N MET A 1093 43.09 -19.87 -1.70
CA MET A 1093 42.50 -19.47 -2.99
C MET A 1093 40.99 -19.27 -2.85
N LEU A 1094 40.29 -20.17 -2.16
CA LEU A 1094 38.86 -20.08 -1.91
C LEU A 1094 38.50 -18.83 -1.08
N ILE A 1095 39.34 -18.45 -0.12
CA ILE A 1095 39.18 -17.21 0.66
C ILE A 1095 39.37 -16.00 -0.26
N ALA A 1096 40.41 -15.99 -1.11
CA ALA A 1096 40.63 -14.91 -2.08
C ALA A 1096 39.48 -14.81 -3.11
N GLU A 1097 38.94 -15.94 -3.57
CA GLU A 1097 37.79 -16.00 -4.47
C GLU A 1097 36.48 -15.62 -3.77
N SER A 1098 36.35 -15.87 -2.46
CA SER A 1098 35.19 -15.48 -1.64
C SER A 1098 35.01 -13.96 -1.50
N GLU A 1099 36.06 -13.17 -1.79
CA GLU A 1099 35.96 -11.70 -1.88
C GLU A 1099 35.18 -11.26 -3.13
N SER A 1100 35.09 -12.12 -4.14
CA SER A 1100 34.40 -11.91 -5.41
C SER A 1100 33.11 -12.72 -5.58
N SER A 1101 33.01 -13.92 -4.99
CA SER A 1101 31.78 -14.75 -4.98
C SER A 1101 31.62 -15.51 -3.65
N PRO A 1102 30.93 -14.91 -2.65
CA PRO A 1102 30.75 -15.52 -1.34
C PRO A 1102 29.89 -16.80 -1.35
N GLU A 1103 28.88 -16.88 -2.23
CA GLU A 1103 27.96 -18.01 -2.34
C GLU A 1103 28.65 -19.25 -2.94
N ASP A 1104 29.49 -19.06 -3.96
CA ASP A 1104 30.28 -20.15 -4.56
C ASP A 1104 31.31 -20.68 -3.55
N ALA A 1105 32.01 -19.79 -2.84
CA ALA A 1105 32.96 -20.20 -1.80
C ALA A 1105 32.29 -21.10 -0.74
N LEU A 1106 31.03 -20.83 -0.39
CA LEU A 1106 30.27 -21.63 0.57
C LEU A 1106 29.86 -22.99 0.02
N GLU A 1107 29.44 -23.05 -1.24
CA GLU A 1107 29.14 -24.31 -1.92
C GLU A 1107 30.38 -25.19 -2.00
N HIS A 1108 31.54 -24.62 -2.33
CA HIS A 1108 32.81 -25.32 -2.41
C HIS A 1108 33.34 -25.78 -1.03
N VAL A 1109 33.17 -24.97 0.03
CA VAL A 1109 33.44 -25.42 1.42
C VAL A 1109 32.53 -26.60 1.78
N ALA A 1110 31.25 -26.54 1.43
CA ALA A 1110 30.31 -27.62 1.70
C ALA A 1110 30.65 -28.88 0.89
N GLU A 1111 31.05 -28.75 -0.37
CA GLU A 1111 31.50 -29.86 -1.21
C GLU A 1111 32.74 -30.54 -0.63
N VAL A 1112 33.78 -29.78 -0.26
CA VAL A 1112 34.96 -30.34 0.41
C VAL A 1112 34.59 -31.05 1.72
N ALA A 1113 33.65 -30.49 2.49
CA ALA A 1113 33.15 -31.12 3.71
C ALA A 1113 32.37 -32.42 3.47
N THR A 1114 31.81 -32.62 2.27
CA THR A 1114 31.14 -33.87 1.88
C THR A 1114 32.09 -34.90 1.28
N ILE A 1115 33.19 -34.49 0.65
CA ILE A 1115 34.17 -35.35 -0.02
C ILE A 1115 35.21 -35.92 0.96
N PHE A 1116 35.68 -35.12 1.93
CA PHE A 1116 36.74 -35.51 2.85
C PHE A 1116 36.21 -36.02 4.20
N THR A 1117 36.91 -37.00 4.78
CA THR A 1117 36.55 -37.52 6.11
C THR A 1117 36.81 -36.50 7.22
N ASN A 1118 36.02 -36.54 8.30
CA ASN A 1118 36.20 -35.65 9.46
C ASN A 1118 37.62 -35.68 10.05
N THR A 1119 38.30 -36.82 9.96
CA THR A 1119 39.68 -37.00 10.43
C THR A 1119 40.67 -36.29 9.50
N ALA A 1120 40.44 -36.32 8.18
CA ALA A 1120 41.24 -35.59 7.20
C ALA A 1120 41.05 -34.07 7.35
N LEU A 1121 39.80 -33.59 7.40
CA LEU A 1121 39.49 -32.17 7.60
C LEU A 1121 40.05 -31.60 8.90
N ARG A 1122 39.96 -32.36 10.00
CA ARG A 1122 40.55 -31.95 11.29
C ARG A 1122 42.09 -31.86 11.21
N ARG A 1123 42.75 -32.76 10.49
CA ARG A 1123 44.21 -32.68 10.26
C ARG A 1123 44.58 -31.48 9.40
N VAL A 1124 43.80 -31.19 8.36
CA VAL A 1124 43.96 -30.04 7.47
C VAL A 1124 43.74 -28.73 8.23
N PHE A 1125 42.65 -28.59 9.00
CA PHE A 1125 42.37 -27.38 9.78
C PHE A 1125 43.37 -27.14 10.90
N ASN A 1126 43.86 -28.18 11.59
CA ASN A 1126 44.95 -28.03 12.57
C ASN A 1126 46.27 -27.52 11.95
N PHE A 1127 46.38 -27.56 10.62
CA PHE A 1127 47.56 -27.15 9.86
C PHE A 1127 47.36 -25.81 9.11
N CYS A 1128 46.11 -25.39 8.87
CA CYS A 1128 45.80 -24.06 8.39
C CYS A 1128 46.28 -23.01 9.40
N THR A 1129 46.68 -21.84 8.90
CA THR A 1129 47.04 -20.74 9.80
C THR A 1129 45.78 -20.28 10.55
N PRO A 1130 45.93 -19.70 11.76
CA PRO A 1130 44.81 -19.13 12.50
C PRO A 1130 44.00 -18.12 11.67
N ILE A 1131 44.66 -17.40 10.76
CA ILE A 1131 44.05 -16.46 9.81
C ILE A 1131 43.13 -17.20 8.83
N VAL A 1132 43.65 -18.23 8.14
CA VAL A 1132 42.85 -19.04 7.20
C VAL A 1132 41.65 -19.69 7.89
N LEU A 1133 41.81 -20.16 9.14
CA LEU A 1133 40.71 -20.73 9.92
C LEU A 1133 39.66 -19.70 10.33
N ALA A 1134 40.10 -18.49 10.70
CA ALA A 1134 39.22 -17.39 11.05
C ALA A 1134 38.45 -16.93 9.81
N ASP A 1135 39.11 -16.80 8.66
CA ASP A 1135 38.48 -16.38 7.41
C ASP A 1135 37.49 -17.44 6.88
N LEU A 1136 37.81 -18.73 6.98
CA LEU A 1136 36.86 -19.80 6.66
C LEU A 1136 35.65 -19.80 7.60
N LEU A 1137 35.87 -19.57 8.90
CA LEU A 1137 34.77 -19.42 9.86
C LEU A 1137 33.92 -18.18 9.52
N MET A 1138 34.54 -17.07 9.14
CA MET A 1138 33.85 -15.86 8.71
C MET A 1138 33.06 -16.08 7.43
N ILE A 1139 33.58 -16.82 6.45
CA ILE A 1139 32.85 -17.21 5.23
C ILE A 1139 31.58 -17.99 5.62
N ILE A 1140 31.70 -18.99 6.49
CA ILE A 1140 30.57 -19.82 6.98
C ILE A 1140 29.57 -19.03 7.83
N LEU A 1141 30.02 -17.98 8.52
CA LEU A 1141 29.16 -17.13 9.31
C LEU A 1141 28.46 -16.04 8.46
N ARG A 1142 29.07 -15.55 7.37
CA ARG A 1142 28.52 -14.57 6.42
C ARG A 1142 27.19 -14.96 5.79
N CYS A 1143 26.81 -16.23 5.90
CA CYS A 1143 25.55 -16.80 5.41
C CYS A 1143 24.38 -16.68 6.40
N LEU A 1144 24.64 -16.10 7.56
CA LEU A 1144 23.68 -15.69 8.57
C LEU A 1144 23.55 -14.15 8.48
N PRO A 1145 22.47 -13.52 9.01
CA PRO A 1145 22.35 -12.06 9.00
C PRO A 1145 23.56 -11.38 9.66
N THR A 1146 23.97 -10.20 9.21
CA THR A 1146 25.16 -9.45 9.66
C THR A 1146 25.33 -9.30 11.18
N GLU A 1147 24.21 -9.30 11.91
CA GLU A 1147 24.19 -9.18 13.37
C GLU A 1147 24.77 -10.40 14.11
N VAL A 1148 24.79 -11.57 13.48
CA VAL A 1148 25.09 -12.87 14.10
C VAL A 1148 26.56 -13.15 14.38
N TYR A 1149 27.45 -12.73 13.48
CA TYR A 1149 28.89 -12.93 13.66
C TYR A 1149 29.56 -11.81 14.46
N SER A 1150 28.82 -10.74 14.76
CA SER A 1150 29.28 -9.66 15.64
C SER A 1150 29.41 -10.10 17.12
N ASP A 1151 28.82 -11.25 17.49
CA ASP A 1151 28.90 -11.85 18.83
C ASP A 1151 30.13 -12.75 19.07
N PHE A 1152 30.94 -13.04 18.04
CA PHE A 1152 32.10 -13.95 18.12
C PHE A 1152 33.47 -13.26 17.89
N ALA A 1153 33.56 -11.97 18.25
CA ALA A 1153 34.78 -11.16 18.15
C ALA A 1153 35.82 -11.25 19.31
N PRO A 1154 35.88 -12.27 20.22
CA PRO A 1154 37.07 -12.41 21.08
C PRO A 1154 38.35 -12.84 20.33
N MET A 1155 38.24 -13.38 19.10
CA MET A 1155 39.36 -14.10 18.46
C MET A 1155 40.32 -13.26 17.61
N GLN A 1156 40.05 -11.97 17.38
CA GLN A 1156 41.03 -11.06 16.77
C GLN A 1156 41.93 -10.33 17.78
N ALA A 1157 41.58 -10.32 19.08
CA ALA A 1157 42.45 -9.76 20.12
C ALA A 1157 43.59 -10.70 20.55
N VAL A 1158 43.54 -11.98 20.16
CA VAL A 1158 44.57 -12.98 20.53
C VAL A 1158 45.66 -13.10 19.44
N THR A 1159 45.45 -12.53 18.24
CA THR A 1159 46.22 -12.88 17.04
C THR A 1159 47.11 -11.77 16.47
N ASN A 1160 47.42 -10.71 17.24
CA ASN A 1160 48.49 -9.76 16.88
C ASN A 1160 49.33 -9.31 18.10
N PRO A 1161 50.60 -9.73 18.23
CA PRO A 1161 51.62 -9.06 19.05
C PRO A 1161 52.04 -7.69 18.49
N THR A 1162 51.38 -7.21 17.45
CA THR A 1162 51.80 -6.11 16.59
C THR A 1162 50.61 -5.22 16.24
N VAL A 1163 50.03 -4.56 17.23
CA VAL A 1163 49.46 -3.20 17.07
C VAL A 1163 49.79 -2.45 18.36
N THR A 1164 50.82 -1.61 18.27
CA THR A 1164 50.79 -0.29 18.93
C THR A 1164 50.17 0.67 17.95
#